data_AF-A0A5Q3LAN6-F1
#
_entry.id   AF-A0A5Q3LAN6-F1
#
_cell.length_a   1.000
_cell.length_b   1.000
_cell.length_c   1.000
_cell.angle_alpha   90.00
_cell.angle_beta   90.00
_cell.angle_gamma   90.00
#
_symmetry.space_group_name_H-M   'P 1'
#
loop_
_entity.id
_entity.type
_entity.pdbx_description
1 polymer ?
#
loop_
_entity_poly.entity_id
_entity_poly.type
_entity_poly.pdbx_seq_one_letter_code
_entity_poly.pdbx_strand_id
1 'polypeptide(L)'
;MSQSSTVPDYLTLIESIQEILSGEGADPQNAAPKAAQFTQLCHQANARLEACQELLQQGYRSEALRRSDWDPPLIDLVASLDFAEFADWQDYTKAHELETPPDLNLEIAKELAEAFAMEAPIQDHLKRFREESLSGASLSKRLGTIFELEYLDPSQPFWKEDLAKFQSAWLEEVPEMINRMYEGRDLRGLKGLRTHLQQEDTWLVETPPDVAQRLERACNRLEKASSKNELAKILQKMKQAMAHDQVQEVYELRDQWGELIERVELPDDHPVHEEVAPVWEYLQEKEDQERRKEAFAIHVQQLENAIIARRPRKELVQIHRQLNLYGMKIPPETDNKYKREIERLKTIAFRNWILLGAFLIFVAVGIGMTAWRMIANERYKIELAKQRDQLASLVNQEKFDEGKAFLEQLEKDEPIMASDASFEPLVDKLAAEERRRASYLEKIEEAEEAGVRLPNDMALQEAARLARTTEERNRVRNWKTKVDAVQEEQESSRRSVLMQTINDLDRELSSLPEDNPEDRFVLRQKLTRLASNLESTLERNRPVPEDLKKRADELSADLRTRSQRLRLADERQEAISRVRRMVGEIPAYRNALEAVIKVQPESPTAEAIKDSLEEVPGLQAVLAWNSFLGVWSSDGAQLSPGQAEVRVKTTQSFLEENQRLPILDDLRTRLRDWQAISARGSGSSSATQALRRMWDNQFIGGPLWRVKTTSGSFYMESEPSILQSNDRFTVRFLSDQNGGTELERVQRDSVLQSGNAPQIGLVDSLKSVLSRLNDYARNPVAERQKRNWENIFADLLSTVLKAQEVDPILRVEMMQKIIEVGSRGSLPFAEAFEAHKDALTSSGLDRITNWVNPEEKEANEQRKIAQTVLENFPSIEDATKDAMSRLQRIGSSIGEPYLWTGWLHQEETGKWTVAFRDRPPRQGDLWVLVAPKTGPWRFQKVGSLDNREFSLASINPYAFQQGRPVFWTSED
;
A
#
# COMPACT_ATOMS: atom_id res chain seq x y z
N MET A 1 62.55 -9.30 35.73
CA MET A 1 63.61 -10.07 35.06
C MET A 1 63.55 -9.71 33.60
N SER A 2 64.60 -9.05 33.10
CA SER A 2 64.66 -8.49 31.76
C SER A 2 64.85 -9.61 30.75
N GLN A 3 63.84 -9.86 29.91
CA GLN A 3 63.97 -10.75 28.76
C GLN A 3 64.71 -9.98 27.67
N SER A 4 65.98 -10.32 27.43
CA SER A 4 66.62 -10.00 26.16
C SER A 4 65.86 -10.74 25.07
N SER A 5 65.44 -10.02 24.03
CA SER A 5 64.84 -10.56 22.80
C SER A 5 65.86 -11.46 22.10
N THR A 6 65.97 -12.69 22.56
CA THR A 6 66.63 -13.79 21.86
C THR A 6 65.71 -14.19 20.71
N VAL A 7 66.24 -14.18 19.50
CA VAL A 7 65.60 -14.80 18.33
C VAL A 7 65.08 -16.19 18.75
N PRO A 8 63.85 -16.59 18.38
CA PRO A 8 63.33 -17.91 18.72
C PRO A 8 64.31 -19.02 18.29
N ASP A 9 64.63 -19.93 19.21
CA ASP A 9 65.66 -20.99 19.06
C ASP A 9 65.49 -21.83 17.77
N TYR A 10 64.27 -21.93 17.26
CA TYR A 10 63.96 -22.64 16.02
C TYR A 10 64.32 -21.87 14.73
N LEU A 11 64.31 -20.52 14.73
CA LEU A 11 64.71 -19.74 13.55
C LEU A 11 66.21 -19.85 13.31
N THR A 12 67.02 -19.78 14.38
CA THR A 12 68.46 -20.02 14.32
C THR A 12 68.80 -21.43 13.86
N LEU A 13 67.94 -22.42 14.18
CA LEU A 13 68.07 -23.78 13.67
C LEU A 13 67.81 -23.85 12.16
N ILE A 14 66.76 -23.20 11.66
CA ILE A 14 66.41 -23.15 10.23
C ILE A 14 67.51 -22.44 9.42
N GLU A 15 67.98 -21.27 9.86
CA GLU A 15 69.09 -20.55 9.22
C GLU A 15 70.32 -21.45 9.08
N SER A 16 70.65 -22.18 10.14
CA SER A 16 71.79 -23.09 10.13
C SER A 16 71.59 -24.33 9.25
N ILE A 17 70.35 -24.74 8.98
CA ILE A 17 70.03 -25.79 8.01
C ILE A 17 70.21 -25.24 6.58
N GLN A 18 69.75 -24.02 6.31
CA GLN A 18 69.92 -23.34 5.03
C GLN A 18 71.41 -23.10 4.70
N GLU A 19 72.23 -22.76 5.70
CA GLU A 19 73.70 -22.66 5.56
C GLU A 19 74.34 -23.99 5.15
N ILE A 20 73.88 -25.11 5.71
CA ILE A 20 74.37 -26.45 5.36
C ILE A 20 74.02 -26.79 3.91
N LEU A 21 72.78 -26.50 3.49
CA LEU A 21 72.31 -26.75 2.13
C LEU A 21 72.99 -25.86 1.08
N SER A 22 73.39 -24.63 1.45
CA SER A 22 74.03 -23.67 0.55
C SER A 22 75.52 -23.94 0.29
N GLY A 23 76.12 -24.92 0.97
CA GLY A 23 77.45 -25.46 0.63
C GLY A 23 78.63 -24.98 1.48
N GLU A 24 78.42 -24.18 2.53
CA GLU A 24 79.51 -23.75 3.43
C GLU A 24 79.73 -24.70 4.63
N GLY A 25 78.88 -25.72 4.82
CA GLY A 25 78.91 -26.61 5.99
C GLY A 25 78.48 -28.06 5.75
N ALA A 26 78.65 -28.61 4.54
CA ALA A 26 78.11 -29.91 4.11
C ALA A 26 78.69 -31.18 4.79
N ASP A 27 79.31 -31.07 5.97
CA ASP A 27 79.78 -32.23 6.75
C ASP A 27 78.60 -32.93 7.44
N PRO A 28 78.32 -34.22 7.14
CA PRO A 28 77.25 -34.99 7.77
C PRO A 28 77.34 -35.02 9.31
N GLN A 29 78.54 -34.86 9.89
CA GLN A 29 78.70 -34.83 11.35
C GLN A 29 78.11 -33.57 12.00
N ASN A 30 78.13 -32.43 11.29
CA ASN A 30 77.54 -31.18 11.76
C ASN A 30 76.02 -31.11 11.48
N ALA A 31 75.55 -31.82 10.44
CA ALA A 31 74.14 -31.89 10.08
C ALA A 31 73.32 -32.80 11.01
N ALA A 32 73.91 -33.90 11.51
CA ALA A 32 73.22 -34.87 12.37
C ALA A 32 72.49 -34.28 13.60
N PRO A 33 73.11 -33.44 14.46
CA PRO A 33 72.42 -32.87 15.61
C PRO A 33 71.30 -31.91 15.22
N LYS A 34 71.44 -31.19 14.10
CA LYS A 34 70.41 -30.26 13.59
C LYS A 34 69.23 -31.01 12.98
N ALA A 35 69.48 -32.10 12.26
CA ALA A 35 68.46 -32.99 11.72
C ALA A 35 67.58 -33.59 12.83
N ALA A 36 68.19 -34.05 13.93
CA ALA A 36 67.46 -34.57 15.09
C ALA A 36 66.60 -33.48 15.78
N GLN A 37 67.18 -32.29 16.01
CA GLN A 37 66.45 -31.16 16.62
C GLN A 37 65.27 -30.70 15.76
N PHE A 38 65.48 -30.59 14.44
CA PHE A 38 64.46 -30.16 13.51
C PHE A 38 63.34 -31.22 13.38
N THR A 39 63.71 -32.50 13.32
CA THR A 39 62.75 -33.61 13.35
C THR A 39 61.88 -33.59 14.60
N GLN A 40 62.49 -33.36 15.77
CA GLN A 40 61.75 -33.23 17.03
C GLN A 40 60.76 -32.06 17.01
N LEU A 41 61.13 -30.91 16.43
CA LEU A 41 60.24 -29.75 16.30
C LEU A 41 59.05 -30.05 15.37
N CYS A 42 59.29 -30.70 14.22
CA CYS A 42 58.20 -31.11 13.32
C CYS A 42 57.23 -32.07 14.01
N HIS A 43 57.72 -33.03 14.79
CA HIS A 43 56.86 -33.92 15.59
C HIS A 43 56.04 -33.16 16.64
N GLN A 44 56.63 -32.20 17.33
CA GLN A 44 55.92 -31.38 18.31
C GLN A 44 54.86 -30.48 17.67
N ALA A 45 55.18 -29.87 16.52
CA ALA A 45 54.25 -29.07 15.74
C ALA A 45 53.05 -29.92 15.28
N ASN A 46 53.30 -31.09 14.69
CA ASN A 46 52.24 -32.00 14.24
C ASN A 46 51.37 -32.51 15.40
N ALA A 47 51.95 -32.89 16.54
CA ALA A 47 51.17 -33.32 17.70
C ALA A 47 50.29 -32.17 18.26
N ARG A 48 50.78 -30.92 18.22
CA ARG A 48 49.97 -29.74 18.60
C ARG A 48 48.86 -29.48 17.58
N LEU A 49 49.14 -29.62 16.29
CA LEU A 49 48.15 -29.48 15.21
C LEU A 49 47.04 -30.51 15.37
N GLU A 50 47.37 -31.79 15.54
CA GLU A 50 46.41 -32.88 15.75
C GLU A 50 45.51 -32.62 16.97
N ALA A 51 46.09 -32.18 18.09
CA ALA A 51 45.31 -31.83 19.27
C ALA A 51 44.40 -30.60 19.06
N CYS A 52 44.79 -29.64 18.22
CA CYS A 52 43.92 -28.54 17.82
C CYS A 52 42.82 -29.02 16.88
N GLN A 53 43.11 -29.95 15.98
CA GLN A 53 42.14 -30.55 15.06
C GLN A 53 41.06 -31.32 15.83
N GLU A 54 41.44 -32.11 16.83
CA GLU A 54 40.49 -32.82 17.70
C GLU A 54 39.50 -31.85 18.37
N LEU A 55 40.00 -30.70 18.86
CA LEU A 55 39.16 -29.66 19.46
C LEU A 55 38.24 -29.01 18.42
N LEU A 56 38.73 -28.72 17.21
CA LEU A 56 37.92 -28.19 16.12
C LEU A 56 36.82 -29.17 15.69
N GLN A 57 37.13 -30.47 15.57
CA GLN A 57 36.17 -31.53 15.24
C GLN A 57 35.10 -31.71 16.33
N GLN A 58 35.43 -31.43 17.59
CA GLN A 58 34.48 -31.41 18.70
C GLN A 58 33.68 -30.10 18.80
N GLY A 59 33.96 -29.10 17.96
CA GLY A 59 33.31 -27.79 17.97
C GLY A 59 33.93 -26.76 18.92
N TYR A 60 34.97 -27.12 19.69
CA TYR A 60 35.64 -26.26 20.66
C TYR A 60 36.67 -25.32 19.99
N ARG A 61 36.17 -24.40 19.17
CA ARG A 61 36.99 -23.48 18.36
C ARG A 61 37.91 -22.62 19.22
N SER A 62 37.38 -21.92 20.23
CA SER A 62 38.17 -21.01 21.08
C SER A 62 39.25 -21.74 21.89
N GLU A 63 39.02 -22.97 22.32
CA GLU A 63 40.01 -23.81 22.99
C GLU A 63 41.13 -24.23 22.04
N ALA A 64 40.80 -24.56 20.79
CA ALA A 64 41.78 -24.86 19.75
C ALA A 64 42.67 -23.64 19.47
N LEU A 65 42.07 -22.45 19.32
CA LEU A 65 42.81 -21.19 19.09
C LEU A 65 43.69 -20.82 20.30
N ARG A 66 43.18 -20.95 21.53
CA ARG A 66 43.98 -20.67 22.73
C ARG A 66 45.19 -21.62 22.84
N ARG A 67 45.04 -22.88 22.42
CA ARG A 67 46.11 -23.88 22.45
C ARG A 67 47.15 -23.64 21.34
N SER A 68 46.72 -23.14 20.19
CA SER A 68 47.63 -22.75 19.12
C SER A 68 48.43 -21.49 19.47
N ASP A 69 47.85 -20.57 20.26
CA ASP A 69 48.53 -19.35 20.76
C ASP A 69 49.60 -19.59 21.85
N TRP A 70 49.79 -20.83 22.33
CA TRP A 70 50.86 -21.12 23.28
C TRP A 70 52.23 -20.88 22.64
N ASP A 71 53.14 -20.25 23.38
CA ASP A 71 54.48 -19.90 22.90
C ASP A 71 55.32 -21.15 22.56
N PRO A 72 55.90 -21.26 21.35
CA PRO A 72 55.74 -20.34 20.21
C PRO A 72 54.40 -20.55 19.47
N PRO A 73 53.76 -19.46 18.98
CA PRO A 73 52.48 -19.54 18.26
C PRO A 73 52.55 -20.59 17.14
N LEU A 74 51.59 -21.52 17.14
CA LEU A 74 51.66 -22.74 16.34
C LEU A 74 51.65 -22.47 14.84
N ILE A 75 50.86 -21.49 14.38
CA ILE A 75 50.80 -21.12 12.95
C ILE A 75 52.13 -20.52 12.50
N ASP A 76 52.70 -19.62 13.31
CA ASP A 76 54.00 -19.00 13.00
C ASP A 76 55.13 -20.03 13.04
N LEU A 77 55.09 -20.97 13.99
CA LEU A 77 56.02 -22.09 14.07
C LEU A 77 55.94 -22.95 12.81
N VAL A 78 54.74 -23.39 12.42
CA VAL A 78 54.55 -24.24 11.21
C VAL A 78 54.98 -23.51 9.95
N ALA A 79 54.62 -22.22 9.80
CA ALA A 79 55.04 -21.40 8.67
C ALA A 79 56.57 -21.21 8.61
N SER A 80 57.25 -21.19 9.76
CA SER A 80 58.71 -21.13 9.80
C SER A 80 59.35 -22.48 9.47
N LEU A 81 58.77 -23.59 9.92
CA LEU A 81 59.27 -24.94 9.63
C LEU A 81 59.06 -25.34 8.15
N ASP A 82 58.05 -24.77 7.47
CA ASP A 82 57.76 -24.93 6.03
C ASP A 82 58.55 -23.92 5.17
N PHE A 83 59.88 -23.99 5.22
CA PHE A 83 60.76 -23.13 4.41
C PHE A 83 61.02 -23.72 3.00
N ALA A 84 61.45 -22.87 2.06
CA ALA A 84 61.54 -23.24 0.64
C ALA A 84 62.44 -24.45 0.36
N GLU A 85 63.54 -24.58 1.10
CA GLU A 85 64.51 -25.67 0.97
C GLU A 85 64.17 -26.91 1.82
N PHE A 86 62.96 -27.01 2.40
CA PHE A 86 62.56 -28.14 3.25
C PHE A 86 62.65 -29.50 2.53
N ALA A 87 62.21 -29.56 1.27
CA ALA A 87 62.31 -30.78 0.45
C ALA A 87 63.78 -31.17 0.19
N ASP A 88 64.63 -30.19 -0.09
CA ASP A 88 66.07 -30.40 -0.27
C ASP A 88 66.73 -30.89 1.03
N TRP A 89 66.26 -30.41 2.20
CA TRP A 89 66.69 -30.89 3.49
C TRP A 89 66.29 -32.35 3.75
N GLN A 90 65.05 -32.72 3.43
CA GLN A 90 64.60 -34.11 3.55
C GLN A 90 65.44 -35.04 2.67
N ASP A 91 65.65 -34.67 1.41
CA ASP A 91 66.50 -35.43 0.47
C ASP A 91 67.95 -35.51 0.96
N TYR A 92 68.50 -34.42 1.52
CA TYR A 92 69.83 -34.40 2.11
C TYR A 92 69.93 -35.35 3.32
N THR A 93 68.98 -35.31 4.26
CA THR A 93 68.97 -36.20 5.43
C THR A 93 68.87 -37.66 5.03
N LYS A 94 68.05 -37.96 4.02
CA LYS A 94 67.84 -39.31 3.51
C LYS A 94 69.08 -39.85 2.78
N ALA A 95 69.73 -39.02 1.97
CA ALA A 95 70.93 -39.39 1.23
C ALA A 95 72.13 -39.69 2.14
N HIS A 96 72.17 -39.07 3.33
CA HIS A 96 73.24 -39.23 4.32
C HIS A 96 72.87 -40.13 5.52
N GLU A 97 71.76 -40.87 5.45
CA GLU A 97 71.26 -41.77 6.50
C GLU A 97 71.04 -41.06 7.86
N LEU A 98 70.67 -39.78 7.83
CA LEU A 98 70.30 -38.99 9.01
C LEU A 98 68.80 -39.15 9.31
N GLU A 99 68.40 -38.75 10.52
CA GLU A 99 66.99 -38.70 10.92
C GLU A 99 66.22 -37.73 10.01
N THR A 100 65.25 -38.26 9.26
CA THR A 100 64.48 -37.50 8.28
C THR A 100 63.24 -36.90 8.97
N PRO A 101 63.02 -35.58 8.89
CA PRO A 101 61.87 -34.95 9.53
C PRO A 101 60.56 -35.40 8.87
N PRO A 102 59.48 -35.61 9.65
CA PRO A 102 58.17 -35.91 9.09
C PRO A 102 57.60 -34.71 8.32
N ASP A 103 56.70 -34.99 7.38
CA ASP A 103 55.94 -33.94 6.69
C ASP A 103 55.06 -33.18 7.69
N LEU A 104 54.96 -31.86 7.53
CA LEU A 104 54.08 -31.02 8.34
C LEU A 104 52.62 -31.20 7.90
N ASN A 105 51.71 -31.28 8.86
CA ASN A 105 50.27 -31.39 8.60
C ASN A 105 49.67 -30.03 8.18
N LEU A 106 50.07 -29.52 7.01
CA LEU A 106 49.70 -28.18 6.52
C LEU A 106 48.19 -27.99 6.34
N GLU A 107 47.45 -29.06 6.01
CA GLU A 107 45.98 -29.01 5.92
C GLU A 107 45.34 -28.66 7.27
N ILE A 108 45.85 -29.22 8.38
CA ILE A 108 45.37 -28.91 9.73
C ILE A 108 45.72 -27.46 10.09
N ALA A 109 46.93 -27.01 9.75
CA ALA A 109 47.35 -25.63 10.00
C ALA A 109 46.47 -24.63 9.24
N LYS A 110 46.06 -24.98 8.01
CA LYS A 110 45.11 -24.20 7.22
C LYS A 110 43.71 -24.18 7.83
N GLU A 111 43.16 -25.34 8.23
CA GLU A 111 41.87 -25.42 8.96
C GLU A 111 41.88 -24.54 10.22
N LEU A 112 43.00 -24.54 10.95
CA LEU A 112 43.20 -23.73 12.14
C LEU A 112 43.29 -22.22 11.83
N ALA A 113 43.99 -21.83 10.76
CA ALA A 113 44.05 -20.44 10.30
C ALA A 113 42.66 -19.93 9.84
N GLU A 114 41.89 -20.78 9.16
CA GLU A 114 40.49 -20.49 8.80
C GLU A 114 39.62 -20.31 10.06
N ALA A 115 39.83 -21.13 11.09
CA ALA A 115 39.15 -20.98 12.38
C ALA A 115 39.47 -19.64 13.07
N PHE A 116 40.72 -19.15 13.02
CA PHE A 116 41.08 -17.80 13.49
C PHE A 116 40.34 -16.70 12.72
N ALA A 117 40.25 -16.82 11.39
CA ALA A 117 39.54 -15.86 10.56
C ALA A 117 38.04 -15.83 10.87
N MET A 118 37.44 -16.98 11.20
CA MET A 118 36.03 -17.09 11.60
C MET A 118 35.75 -16.53 13.00
N GLU A 119 36.69 -16.60 13.94
CA GLU A 119 36.49 -16.08 15.31
C GLU A 119 36.74 -14.57 15.42
N ALA A 120 37.56 -13.99 14.54
CA ALA A 120 37.90 -12.56 14.56
C ALA A 120 36.69 -11.61 14.63
N PRO A 121 35.57 -11.82 13.89
CA PRO A 121 34.38 -10.95 13.95
C PRO A 121 33.63 -11.00 15.29
N ILE A 122 33.75 -12.10 16.05
CA ILE A 122 32.99 -12.32 17.30
C ILE A 122 33.80 -12.04 18.57
N GLN A 123 35.12 -11.81 18.48
CA GLN A 123 35.98 -11.57 19.64
C GLN A 123 35.50 -10.42 20.54
N ASP A 124 35.06 -9.31 19.97
CA ASP A 124 34.55 -8.18 20.75
C ASP A 124 33.27 -8.53 21.53
N HIS A 125 32.40 -9.36 20.93
CA HIS A 125 31.16 -9.83 21.56
C HIS A 125 31.46 -10.84 22.68
N LEU A 126 32.44 -11.74 22.47
CA LEU A 126 32.92 -12.67 23.49
C LEU A 126 33.52 -11.93 24.68
N LYS A 127 34.34 -10.90 24.41
CA LYS A 127 34.90 -10.04 25.45
C LYS A 127 33.81 -9.32 26.22
N ARG A 128 32.84 -8.72 25.52
CA ARG A 128 31.69 -8.05 26.14
C ARG A 128 30.88 -9.01 27.00
N PHE A 129 30.62 -10.23 26.52
CA PHE A 129 29.90 -11.25 27.28
C PHE A 129 30.63 -11.65 28.57
N ARG A 130 31.96 -11.81 28.50
CA ARG A 130 32.80 -12.08 29.68
C ARG A 130 32.76 -10.90 30.67
N GLU A 131 32.89 -9.67 30.19
CA GLU A 131 32.80 -8.46 31.02
C GLU A 131 31.43 -8.34 31.71
N GLU A 132 30.34 -8.61 30.99
CA GLU A 132 28.98 -8.61 31.54
C GLU A 132 28.76 -9.72 32.57
N SER A 133 29.33 -10.89 32.34
CA SER A 133 29.27 -12.01 33.28
C SER A 133 30.07 -11.75 34.55
N LEU A 134 31.28 -11.19 34.44
CA LEU A 134 32.14 -10.88 35.58
C LEU A 134 31.63 -9.68 36.39
N SER A 135 31.02 -8.68 35.74
CA SER A 135 30.43 -7.52 36.40
C SER A 135 29.06 -7.78 37.03
N GLY A 136 28.51 -8.99 36.85
CA GLY A 136 27.19 -9.35 37.38
C GLY A 136 26.05 -8.58 36.70
N ALA A 137 26.17 -8.27 35.41
CA ALA A 137 25.13 -7.56 34.68
C ALA A 137 23.79 -8.33 34.69
N SER A 138 22.68 -7.58 34.61
CA SER A 138 21.33 -8.14 34.58
C SER A 138 21.19 -9.20 33.49
N LEU A 139 20.39 -10.23 33.76
CA LEU A 139 20.26 -11.39 32.87
C LEU A 139 19.79 -11.00 31.46
N SER A 140 18.89 -10.02 31.34
CA SER A 140 18.45 -9.45 30.06
C SER A 140 19.60 -8.87 29.22
N LYS A 141 20.56 -8.19 29.84
CA LYS A 141 21.71 -7.61 29.13
C LYS A 141 22.65 -8.68 28.58
N ARG A 142 22.94 -9.69 29.41
CA ARG A 142 23.74 -10.86 29.00
C ARG A 142 23.07 -11.65 27.88
N LEU A 143 21.76 -11.83 27.99
CA LEU A 143 20.92 -12.52 27.00
C LEU A 143 20.93 -11.79 25.64
N GLY A 144 20.93 -10.45 25.63
CA GLY A 144 21.14 -9.66 24.42
C GLY A 144 22.50 -9.91 23.75
N THR A 145 23.57 -10.01 24.52
CA THR A 145 24.89 -10.35 23.97
C THR A 145 24.97 -11.78 23.44
N ILE A 146 24.29 -12.76 24.07
CA ILE A 146 24.23 -14.14 23.57
C ILE A 146 23.45 -14.21 22.25
N PHE A 147 22.37 -13.44 22.09
CA PHE A 147 21.65 -13.38 20.81
C PHE A 147 22.55 -12.87 19.67
N GLU A 148 23.33 -11.83 19.91
CA GLU A 148 24.28 -11.33 18.92
C GLU A 148 25.36 -12.37 18.59
N LEU A 149 25.83 -13.13 19.59
CA LEU A 149 26.79 -14.22 19.39
C LEU A 149 26.20 -15.39 18.58
N GLU A 150 24.96 -15.81 18.86
CA GLU A 150 24.29 -16.89 18.11
C GLU A 150 24.03 -16.47 16.66
N TYR A 151 23.65 -15.22 16.44
CA TYR A 151 23.44 -14.67 15.10
C TYR A 151 24.74 -14.61 14.27
N LEU A 152 25.85 -14.22 14.92
CA LEU A 152 27.15 -14.08 14.25
C LEU A 152 27.87 -15.43 14.06
N ASP A 153 27.62 -16.42 14.93
CA ASP A 153 28.20 -17.76 14.84
C ASP A 153 27.14 -18.87 15.05
N PRO A 154 26.17 -19.02 14.13
CA PRO A 154 25.09 -20.00 14.26
C PRO A 154 25.56 -21.44 14.12
N SER A 155 26.82 -21.65 13.71
CA SER A 155 27.43 -22.96 13.55
C SER A 155 27.70 -23.68 14.87
N GLN A 156 27.74 -22.91 15.97
CA GLN A 156 28.09 -23.43 17.28
C GLN A 156 26.85 -23.82 18.11
N PRO A 157 26.65 -25.11 18.42
CA PRO A 157 25.43 -25.58 19.08
C PRO A 157 25.30 -25.10 20.54
N PHE A 158 26.42 -24.84 21.22
CA PHE A 158 26.40 -24.42 22.62
C PHE A 158 25.77 -23.04 22.82
N TRP A 159 25.76 -22.16 21.81
CA TRP A 159 25.05 -20.87 21.91
C TRP A 159 23.55 -21.07 22.09
N LYS A 160 22.95 -22.05 21.40
CA LYS A 160 21.53 -22.36 21.55
C LYS A 160 21.22 -22.96 22.90
N GLU A 161 22.10 -23.83 23.41
CA GLU A 161 21.96 -24.39 24.76
C GLU A 161 22.04 -23.32 25.84
N ASP A 162 23.01 -22.42 25.74
CA ASP A 162 23.18 -21.32 26.69
C ASP A 162 22.06 -20.31 26.57
N LEU A 163 21.63 -19.96 25.35
CA LEU A 163 20.46 -19.12 25.11
C LEU A 163 19.22 -19.72 25.81
N ALA A 164 18.97 -21.02 25.64
CA ALA A 164 17.84 -21.69 26.30
C ALA A 164 17.93 -21.65 27.84
N LYS A 165 19.12 -21.87 28.42
CA LYS A 165 19.34 -21.76 29.87
C LYS A 165 19.08 -20.32 30.37
N PHE A 166 19.63 -19.33 29.67
CA PHE A 166 19.47 -17.92 30.03
C PHE A 166 18.02 -17.44 29.86
N GLN A 167 17.34 -17.87 28.80
CA GLN A 167 15.91 -17.60 28.59
C GLN A 167 15.06 -18.20 29.71
N SER A 168 15.32 -19.46 30.09
CA SER A 168 14.62 -20.13 31.20
C SER A 168 14.80 -19.37 32.51
N ALA A 169 16.05 -19.03 32.87
CA ALA A 169 16.34 -18.29 34.09
C ALA A 169 15.73 -16.87 34.08
N TRP A 170 15.66 -16.22 32.92
CA TRP A 170 15.04 -14.90 32.82
C TRP A 170 13.53 -14.98 32.97
N LEU A 171 12.88 -15.99 32.40
CA LEU A 171 11.45 -16.24 32.56
C LEU A 171 11.07 -16.49 34.04
N GLU A 172 11.98 -17.00 34.86
CA GLU A 172 11.78 -17.11 36.32
C GLU A 172 11.77 -15.75 37.03
N GLU A 173 12.50 -14.74 36.53
CA GLU A 173 12.53 -13.36 37.07
C GLU A 173 11.33 -12.51 36.60
N VAL A 174 10.73 -12.85 35.47
CA VAL A 174 9.64 -12.09 34.84
C VAL A 174 8.44 -11.86 35.76
N PRO A 175 7.92 -12.84 36.54
CA PRO A 175 6.84 -12.62 37.49
C PRO A 175 7.07 -11.46 38.47
N GLU A 176 8.29 -11.31 38.98
CA GLU A 176 8.65 -10.22 39.89
C GLU A 176 8.75 -8.89 39.16
N MET A 177 9.25 -8.89 37.92
CA MET A 177 9.24 -7.70 37.06
C MET A 177 7.81 -7.22 36.77
N ILE A 178 6.89 -8.15 36.45
CA ILE A 178 5.48 -7.84 36.24
C ILE A 178 4.88 -7.18 37.48
N ASN A 179 5.15 -7.71 38.69
CA ASN A 179 4.62 -7.12 39.92
C ASN A 179 5.18 -5.72 40.17
N ARG A 180 6.49 -5.52 40.03
CA ARG A 180 7.12 -4.21 40.19
C ARG A 180 6.55 -3.17 39.23
N MET A 181 6.38 -3.54 37.95
CA MET A 181 5.77 -2.66 36.95
C MET A 181 4.29 -2.40 37.24
N TYR A 182 3.55 -3.41 37.69
CA TYR A 182 2.14 -3.27 38.06
C TYR A 182 1.95 -2.34 39.26
N GLU A 183 2.75 -2.50 40.33
CA GLU A 183 2.75 -1.63 41.51
C GLU A 183 3.17 -0.19 41.16
N GLY A 184 4.17 -0.05 40.29
CA GLY A 184 4.60 1.24 39.74
C GLY A 184 3.62 1.87 38.74
N ARG A 185 2.52 1.19 38.40
CA ARG A 185 1.55 1.58 37.36
C ARG A 185 2.19 1.84 35.98
N ASP A 186 3.29 1.15 35.68
CA ASP A 186 4.02 1.27 34.42
C ASP A 186 3.40 0.40 33.31
N LEU A 187 2.29 0.87 32.76
CA LEU A 187 1.62 0.20 31.65
C LEU A 187 2.51 0.09 30.41
N ARG A 188 3.38 1.08 30.16
CA ARG A 188 4.28 1.08 29.00
C ARG A 188 5.31 -0.05 29.13
N GLY A 189 5.90 -0.20 30.32
CA GLY A 189 6.81 -1.31 30.64
C GLY A 189 6.16 -2.67 30.46
N LEU A 190 4.93 -2.86 30.98
CA LEU A 190 4.20 -4.14 30.81
C LEU A 190 3.87 -4.45 29.34
N LYS A 191 3.45 -3.46 28.55
CA LYS A 191 3.21 -3.66 27.12
C LYS A 191 4.49 -4.01 26.37
N GLY A 192 5.60 -3.32 26.68
CA GLY A 192 6.91 -3.62 26.10
C GLY A 192 7.35 -5.05 26.42
N LEU A 193 7.16 -5.48 27.67
CA LEU A 193 7.42 -6.85 28.10
C LEU A 193 6.53 -7.87 27.38
N ARG A 194 5.25 -7.55 27.16
CA ARG A 194 4.32 -8.42 26.41
C ARG A 194 4.76 -8.59 24.97
N THR A 195 5.08 -7.49 24.29
CA THR A 195 5.58 -7.53 22.91
C THR A 195 6.88 -8.33 22.83
N HIS A 196 7.80 -8.16 23.78
CA HIS A 196 9.06 -8.91 23.79
C HIS A 196 8.85 -10.43 23.95
N LEU A 197 7.91 -10.85 24.80
CA LEU A 197 7.57 -12.27 24.99
C LEU A 197 6.79 -12.89 23.82
N GLN A 198 6.15 -12.07 22.97
CA GLN A 198 5.35 -12.50 21.82
C GLN A 198 6.15 -12.61 20.51
N GLN A 199 7.44 -12.27 20.51
CA GLN A 199 8.30 -12.39 19.32
C GLN A 199 8.65 -13.87 19.06
N GLU A 200 7.81 -14.57 18.28
CA GLU A 200 7.91 -16.03 18.04
C GLU A 200 9.29 -16.49 17.51
N ASP A 201 9.95 -15.69 16.67
CA ASP A 201 11.20 -16.08 16.01
C ASP A 201 12.45 -15.99 16.92
N THR A 202 12.31 -15.49 18.15
CA THR A 202 13.45 -15.14 19.03
C THR A 202 13.58 -16.05 20.26
N TRP A 203 12.53 -16.76 20.66
CA TRP A 203 12.53 -17.57 21.88
C TRP A 203 12.70 -19.07 21.57
N LEU A 204 13.73 -19.71 22.14
CA LEU A 204 13.90 -21.16 22.09
C LEU A 204 13.09 -21.87 23.17
N VAL A 205 12.80 -21.17 24.27
CA VAL A 205 12.01 -21.67 25.40
C VAL A 205 10.62 -21.04 25.35
N GLU A 206 9.59 -21.88 25.30
CA GLU A 206 8.21 -21.43 25.35
C GLU A 206 7.93 -20.65 26.64
N THR A 207 7.25 -19.51 26.51
CA THR A 207 6.86 -18.71 27.68
C THR A 207 5.85 -19.50 28.53
N PRO A 208 6.11 -19.70 29.84
CA PRO A 208 5.17 -20.39 30.72
C PRO A 208 3.78 -19.73 30.67
N PRO A 209 2.70 -20.51 30.53
CA PRO A 209 1.37 -19.97 30.33
C PRO A 209 0.87 -19.15 31.53
N ASP A 210 1.35 -19.44 32.74
CA ASP A 210 1.05 -18.68 33.94
C ASP A 210 1.69 -17.28 33.90
N VAL A 211 2.92 -17.14 33.41
CA VAL A 211 3.61 -15.86 33.21
C VAL A 211 2.87 -15.01 32.18
N ALA A 212 2.53 -15.60 31.03
CA ALA A 212 1.77 -14.93 29.97
C ALA A 212 0.40 -14.46 30.47
N GLN A 213 -0.35 -15.33 31.17
CA GLN A 213 -1.65 -14.97 31.74
C GLN A 213 -1.52 -13.88 32.82
N ARG A 214 -0.48 -13.93 33.66
CA ARG A 214 -0.24 -12.93 34.69
C ARG A 214 0.06 -11.55 34.08
N LEU A 215 0.90 -11.52 33.05
CA LEU A 215 1.22 -10.31 32.30
C LEU A 215 -0.02 -9.72 31.64
N GLU A 216 -0.80 -10.55 30.95
CA GLU A 216 -2.02 -10.10 30.26
C GLU A 216 -3.05 -9.55 31.26
N ARG A 217 -3.23 -10.21 32.41
CA ARG A 217 -4.09 -9.69 33.50
C ARG A 217 -3.57 -8.35 34.04
N ALA A 218 -2.25 -8.18 34.19
CA ALA A 218 -1.66 -6.95 34.68
C ALA A 218 -1.83 -5.79 33.66
N CYS A 219 -1.57 -6.05 32.38
CA CYS A 219 -1.83 -5.13 31.27
C CYS A 219 -3.31 -4.70 31.27
N ASN A 220 -4.23 -5.66 31.20
CA ASN A 220 -5.66 -5.38 31.09
C ASN A 220 -6.20 -4.61 32.30
N ARG A 221 -5.70 -4.88 33.51
CA ARG A 221 -6.09 -4.11 34.70
C ARG A 221 -5.60 -2.66 34.66
N LEU A 222 -4.35 -2.42 34.29
CA LEU A 222 -3.81 -1.06 34.19
C LEU A 222 -4.39 -0.29 33.00
N GLU A 223 -4.64 -0.96 31.87
CA GLU A 223 -5.36 -0.37 30.74
C GLU A 223 -6.76 0.06 31.14
N LYS A 224 -7.55 -0.84 31.77
CA LYS A 224 -8.89 -0.49 32.27
C LYS A 224 -8.85 0.68 33.25
N ALA A 225 -7.86 0.71 34.16
CA ALA A 225 -7.68 1.83 35.09
C ALA A 225 -7.29 3.14 34.38
N SER A 226 -6.40 3.08 33.38
CA SER A 226 -5.95 4.24 32.59
C SER A 226 -7.09 4.79 31.75
N SER A 227 -7.78 3.93 30.99
CA SER A 227 -8.90 4.32 30.15
C SER A 227 -10.07 4.87 30.96
N LYS A 228 -10.32 4.35 32.18
CA LYS A 228 -11.31 4.95 33.08
C LYS A 228 -10.97 6.39 33.46
N ASN A 229 -9.70 6.67 33.74
CA ASN A 229 -9.25 8.05 34.03
C ASN A 229 -9.33 8.95 32.78
N GLU A 230 -9.09 8.38 31.61
CA GLU A 230 -9.16 9.11 30.34
C GLU A 230 -10.60 9.43 29.94
N LEU A 231 -11.53 8.47 30.09
CA LEU A 231 -12.96 8.70 29.98
C LEU A 231 -13.39 9.83 30.94
N ALA A 232 -13.03 9.77 32.23
CA ALA A 232 -13.37 10.86 33.16
C ALA A 232 -12.89 12.26 32.69
N LYS A 233 -11.70 12.35 32.08
CA LYS A 233 -11.19 13.60 31.49
C LYS A 233 -11.97 14.03 30.24
N ILE A 234 -12.29 13.10 29.34
CA ILE A 234 -13.07 13.39 28.13
C ILE A 234 -14.47 13.86 28.52
N LEU A 235 -15.12 13.22 29.49
CA LEU A 235 -16.42 13.65 30.01
C LEU A 235 -16.36 15.08 30.56
N GLN A 236 -15.31 15.42 31.30
CA GLN A 236 -15.11 16.78 31.81
C GLN A 236 -14.96 17.79 30.65
N LYS A 237 -14.19 17.45 29.61
CA LYS A 237 -14.05 18.28 28.41
C LYS A 237 -15.36 18.43 27.65
N MET A 238 -16.13 17.35 27.49
CA MET A 238 -17.46 17.39 26.86
C MET A 238 -18.39 18.33 27.61
N LYS A 239 -18.44 18.24 28.95
CA LYS A 239 -19.23 19.15 29.79
C LYS A 239 -18.79 20.61 29.64
N GLN A 240 -17.49 20.86 29.49
CA GLN A 240 -16.96 22.21 29.23
C GLN A 240 -17.32 22.72 27.83
N ALA A 241 -17.14 21.92 26.78
CA ALA A 241 -17.46 22.27 25.40
C ALA A 241 -18.98 22.52 25.23
N MET A 242 -19.82 21.70 25.89
CA MET A 242 -21.26 21.91 25.98
C MET A 242 -21.62 23.24 26.65
N ALA A 243 -20.95 23.60 27.76
CA ALA A 243 -21.20 24.86 28.45
C ALA A 243 -20.85 26.11 27.61
N HIS A 244 -19.95 25.97 26.62
CA HIS A 244 -19.53 27.05 25.71
C HIS A 244 -20.18 26.96 24.30
N ASP A 245 -21.17 26.08 24.11
CA ASP A 245 -21.88 25.86 22.83
C ASP A 245 -20.95 25.44 21.67
N GLN A 246 -19.82 24.79 21.96
CA GLN A 246 -18.83 24.33 20.97
C GLN A 246 -19.22 22.95 20.40
N VAL A 247 -20.28 22.92 19.58
CA VAL A 247 -20.88 21.66 19.07
C VAL A 247 -19.88 20.74 18.36
N GLN A 248 -18.99 21.30 17.53
CA GLN A 248 -17.99 20.52 16.80
C GLN A 248 -17.00 19.79 17.72
N GLU A 249 -16.55 20.45 18.80
CA GLU A 249 -15.63 19.87 19.77
C GLU A 249 -16.32 18.74 20.58
N VAL A 250 -17.62 18.86 20.84
CA VAL A 250 -18.41 17.80 21.50
C VAL A 250 -18.52 16.55 20.60
N TYR A 251 -18.66 16.71 19.28
CA TYR A 251 -18.64 15.57 18.34
C TYR A 251 -17.28 14.87 18.28
N GLU A 252 -16.18 15.62 18.21
CA GLU A 252 -14.83 15.04 18.21
C GLU A 252 -14.55 14.28 19.50
N LEU A 253 -14.96 14.83 20.65
CA LEU A 253 -14.85 14.17 21.93
C LEU A 253 -15.76 12.93 22.02
N ARG A 254 -16.95 12.95 21.41
CA ARG A 254 -17.86 11.78 21.32
C ARG A 254 -17.18 10.63 20.59
N ASP A 255 -16.55 10.91 19.47
CA ASP A 255 -15.91 9.88 18.67
C ASP A 255 -14.71 9.28 19.45
N GLN A 256 -13.90 10.12 20.10
CA GLN A 256 -12.83 9.67 21.02
C GLN A 256 -13.36 8.83 22.19
N TRP A 257 -14.52 9.20 22.73
CA TRP A 257 -15.20 8.45 23.78
C TRP A 257 -15.68 7.08 23.30
N GLY A 258 -16.26 7.00 22.10
CA GLY A 258 -16.69 5.75 21.47
C GLY A 258 -15.52 4.79 21.28
N GLU A 259 -14.41 5.27 20.71
CA GLU A 259 -13.18 4.49 20.52
C GLU A 259 -12.54 3.99 21.83
N LEU A 260 -12.73 4.72 22.93
CA LEU A 260 -12.27 4.29 24.25
C LEU A 260 -13.21 3.30 24.90
N ILE A 261 -14.52 3.44 24.74
CA ILE A 261 -15.51 2.49 25.27
C ILE A 261 -15.41 1.12 24.58
N GLU A 262 -15.31 1.10 23.25
CA GLU A 262 -15.16 -0.16 22.49
C GLU A 262 -13.91 -0.94 22.93
N ARG A 263 -12.85 -0.22 23.30
CA ARG A 263 -11.58 -0.82 23.74
C ARG A 263 -11.61 -1.35 25.18
N VAL A 264 -12.46 -0.80 26.04
CA VAL A 264 -12.50 -1.15 27.48
C VAL A 264 -13.52 -2.25 27.77
N GLU A 265 -14.47 -2.48 26.84
CA GLU A 265 -15.59 -3.43 27.00
C GLU A 265 -16.32 -3.20 28.33
N LEU A 266 -16.73 -1.96 28.58
CA LEU A 266 -17.55 -1.65 29.76
C LEU A 266 -18.95 -2.24 29.56
N PRO A 267 -19.51 -2.91 30.58
CA PRO A 267 -20.89 -3.37 30.51
C PRO A 267 -21.85 -2.17 30.47
N ASP A 268 -22.99 -2.35 29.78
CA ASP A 268 -23.97 -1.29 29.52
C ASP A 268 -24.57 -0.66 30.80
N ASP A 269 -24.45 -1.35 31.94
CA ASP A 269 -24.90 -0.89 33.27
C ASP A 269 -23.86 -0.04 34.02
N HIS A 270 -22.71 0.25 33.41
CA HIS A 270 -21.64 1.00 34.07
C HIS A 270 -22.05 2.48 34.30
N PRO A 271 -21.84 3.06 35.51
CA PRO A 271 -22.31 4.42 35.87
C PRO A 271 -21.85 5.55 34.92
N VAL A 272 -20.75 5.33 34.20
CA VAL A 272 -20.22 6.27 33.21
C VAL A 272 -21.20 6.53 32.06
N HIS A 273 -22.08 5.56 31.73
CA HIS A 273 -23.15 5.76 30.74
C HIS A 273 -24.22 6.74 31.22
N GLU A 274 -24.56 6.71 32.52
CA GLU A 274 -25.49 7.68 33.11
C GLU A 274 -24.88 9.09 33.15
N GLU A 275 -23.58 9.20 33.44
CA GLU A 275 -22.92 10.51 33.55
C GLU A 275 -22.76 11.24 32.21
N VAL A 276 -22.73 10.51 31.09
CA VAL A 276 -22.60 11.07 29.73
C VAL A 276 -23.96 11.32 29.05
N ALA A 277 -25.05 10.76 29.57
CA ALA A 277 -26.40 10.92 29.01
C ALA A 277 -26.79 12.39 28.72
N PRO A 278 -26.50 13.38 29.58
CA PRO A 278 -26.81 14.79 29.28
C PRO A 278 -26.08 15.34 28.04
N VAL A 279 -24.87 14.83 27.74
CA VAL A 279 -24.10 15.22 26.55
C VAL A 279 -24.77 14.69 25.28
N TRP A 280 -25.30 13.46 25.34
CA TRP A 280 -26.03 12.86 24.22
C TRP A 280 -27.36 13.54 23.96
N GLU A 281 -28.12 13.88 25.01
CA GLU A 281 -29.34 14.67 24.87
C GLU A 281 -29.07 16.03 24.22
N TYR A 282 -27.99 16.71 24.62
CA TYR A 282 -27.56 17.97 24.01
C TYR A 282 -27.20 17.82 22.52
N LEU A 283 -26.41 16.81 22.15
CA LEU A 283 -26.09 16.55 20.74
C LEU A 283 -27.34 16.22 19.92
N GLN A 284 -28.23 15.39 20.45
CA GLN A 284 -29.49 15.05 19.79
C GLN A 284 -30.37 16.30 19.59
N GLU A 285 -30.44 17.20 20.57
CA GLU A 285 -31.16 18.46 20.43
C GLU A 285 -30.56 19.33 19.30
N LYS A 286 -29.23 19.42 19.20
CA LYS A 286 -28.54 20.17 18.14
C LYS A 286 -28.75 19.54 16.76
N GLU A 287 -28.63 18.22 16.64
CA GLU A 287 -28.92 17.49 15.40
C GLU A 287 -30.37 17.68 14.95
N ASP A 288 -31.32 17.66 15.90
CA ASP A 288 -32.73 17.90 15.60
C ASP A 288 -32.97 19.35 15.15
N GLN A 289 -32.26 20.33 15.74
CA GLN A 289 -32.31 21.72 15.29
C GLN A 289 -31.74 21.89 13.88
N GLU A 290 -30.61 21.24 13.55
CA GLU A 290 -30.02 21.26 12.21
C GLU A 290 -30.90 20.55 11.19
N ARG A 291 -31.38 19.35 11.49
CA ARG A 291 -32.34 18.62 10.64
C ARG A 291 -33.60 19.43 10.37
N ARG A 292 -34.12 20.16 11.37
CA ARG A 292 -35.26 21.09 11.19
C ARG A 292 -34.90 22.23 10.24
N LYS A 293 -33.70 22.84 10.36
CA LYS A 293 -33.23 23.91 9.47
C LYS A 293 -33.05 23.42 8.03
N GLU A 294 -32.45 22.25 7.84
CA GLU A 294 -32.26 21.63 6.52
C GLU A 294 -33.59 21.26 5.87
N ALA A 295 -34.47 20.58 6.61
CA ALA A 295 -35.82 20.25 6.14
C ALA A 295 -36.60 21.52 5.75
N PHE A 296 -36.49 22.58 6.55
CA PHE A 296 -37.07 23.87 6.21
C PHE A 296 -36.47 24.47 4.94
N ALA A 297 -35.14 24.46 4.78
CA ALA A 297 -34.48 24.95 3.57
C ALA A 297 -34.92 24.19 2.31
N ILE A 298 -35.02 22.85 2.39
CA ILE A 298 -35.53 22.00 1.31
C ILE A 298 -36.98 22.38 0.94
N HIS A 299 -37.85 22.57 1.93
CA HIS A 299 -39.24 22.95 1.67
C HIS A 299 -39.37 24.38 1.11
N VAL A 300 -38.46 25.30 1.49
CA VAL A 300 -38.38 26.64 0.90
C VAL A 300 -38.02 26.52 -0.58
N GLN A 301 -37.01 25.71 -0.91
CA GLN A 301 -36.60 25.46 -2.30
C GLN A 301 -37.70 24.74 -3.11
N GLN A 302 -38.41 23.79 -2.52
CA GLN A 302 -39.57 23.15 -3.16
C GLN A 302 -40.69 24.16 -3.45
N LEU A 303 -40.95 25.10 -2.54
CA LEU A 303 -41.93 26.16 -2.77
C LEU A 303 -41.49 27.06 -3.93
N GLU A 304 -40.21 27.45 -3.98
CA GLU A 304 -39.66 28.26 -5.08
C GLU A 304 -39.78 27.54 -6.43
N ASN A 305 -39.40 26.26 -6.47
CA ASN A 305 -39.50 25.43 -7.66
C ASN A 305 -40.96 25.24 -8.10
N ALA A 306 -41.89 25.05 -7.16
CA ALA A 306 -43.32 24.91 -7.46
C ALA A 306 -43.92 26.22 -8.02
N ILE A 307 -43.47 27.37 -7.53
CA ILE A 307 -43.84 28.69 -8.08
C ILE A 307 -43.31 28.84 -9.50
N ILE A 308 -42.02 28.52 -9.75
CA ILE A 308 -41.40 28.57 -11.08
C ILE A 308 -42.12 27.65 -12.07
N ALA A 309 -42.46 26.43 -11.64
CA ALA A 309 -43.16 25.43 -12.44
C ALA A 309 -44.67 25.67 -12.61
N ARG A 310 -45.22 26.76 -12.03
CA ARG A 310 -46.65 27.14 -12.09
C ARG A 310 -47.60 26.01 -11.69
N ARG A 311 -47.28 25.32 -10.61
CA ARG A 311 -48.10 24.22 -10.06
C ARG A 311 -49.50 24.70 -9.62
N PRO A 312 -50.54 23.84 -9.63
CA PRO A 312 -51.89 24.23 -9.28
C PRO A 312 -52.00 24.74 -7.85
N ARG A 313 -52.93 25.68 -7.61
CA ARG A 313 -53.12 26.41 -6.34
C ARG A 313 -53.12 25.51 -5.10
N LYS A 314 -53.73 24.32 -5.20
CA LYS A 314 -53.85 23.37 -4.08
C LYS A 314 -52.47 22.90 -3.59
N GLU A 315 -51.54 22.63 -4.50
CA GLU A 315 -50.18 22.18 -4.19
C GLU A 315 -49.35 23.32 -3.59
N LEU A 316 -49.41 24.53 -4.17
CA LEU A 316 -48.69 25.70 -3.63
C LEU A 316 -49.13 26.05 -2.19
N VAL A 317 -50.43 25.97 -1.89
CA VAL A 317 -50.97 26.19 -0.54
C VAL A 317 -50.55 25.08 0.43
N GLN A 318 -50.46 23.83 -0.04
CA GLN A 318 -50.02 22.71 0.78
C GLN A 318 -48.56 22.85 1.21
N ILE A 319 -47.65 23.19 0.27
CA ILE A 319 -46.22 23.38 0.56
C ILE A 319 -46.02 24.59 1.50
N HIS A 320 -46.71 25.72 1.26
CA HIS A 320 -46.64 26.89 2.16
C HIS A 320 -47.15 26.58 3.57
N ARG A 321 -48.22 25.79 3.70
CA ARG A 321 -48.72 25.34 5.01
C ARG A 321 -47.71 24.45 5.74
N GLN A 322 -47.03 23.55 5.01
CA GLN A 322 -45.97 22.71 5.58
C GLN A 322 -44.80 23.55 6.10
N LEU A 323 -44.41 24.62 5.39
CA LEU A 323 -43.37 25.54 5.85
C LEU A 323 -43.71 26.24 7.17
N ASN A 324 -44.98 26.60 7.39
CA ASN A 324 -45.41 27.24 8.63
C ASN A 324 -45.40 26.28 9.84
N LEU A 325 -45.39 24.96 9.64
CA LEU A 325 -45.31 23.99 10.74
C LEU A 325 -43.94 23.95 11.42
N TYR A 326 -42.87 24.41 10.73
CA TYR A 326 -41.53 24.44 11.29
C TYR A 326 -41.27 25.63 12.23
N GLY A 327 -42.22 26.56 12.37
CA GLY A 327 -42.10 27.72 13.29
C GLY A 327 -41.04 28.76 12.93
N MET A 328 -40.35 28.59 11.79
CA MET A 328 -39.33 29.49 11.27
C MET A 328 -39.93 30.47 10.25
N LYS A 329 -39.37 31.69 10.17
CA LYS A 329 -39.85 32.72 9.22
C LYS A 329 -39.41 32.39 7.81
N ILE A 330 -40.36 32.21 6.89
CA ILE A 330 -40.10 32.04 5.45
C ILE A 330 -39.35 33.29 4.92
N PRO A 331 -38.31 33.14 4.08
CA PRO A 331 -37.64 34.27 3.48
C PRO A 331 -38.65 35.21 2.80
N PRO A 332 -38.58 36.53 3.06
CA PRO A 332 -39.60 37.47 2.61
C PRO A 332 -39.71 37.54 1.08
N GLU A 333 -38.64 37.25 0.36
CA GLU A 333 -38.65 37.18 -1.11
C GLU A 333 -39.51 36.03 -1.62
N THR A 334 -39.36 34.83 -1.05
CA THR A 334 -40.11 33.63 -1.40
C THR A 334 -41.59 33.76 -1.05
N ASP A 335 -41.89 34.31 0.13
CA ASP A 335 -43.28 34.53 0.57
C ASP A 335 -44.01 35.56 -0.32
N ASN A 336 -43.31 36.61 -0.76
CA ASN A 336 -43.85 37.59 -1.70
C ASN A 336 -44.10 37.01 -3.09
N LYS A 337 -43.20 36.14 -3.59
CA LYS A 337 -43.38 35.42 -4.86
C LYS A 337 -44.60 34.48 -4.81
N TYR A 338 -44.75 33.75 -3.70
CA TYR A 338 -45.90 32.88 -3.45
C TYR A 338 -47.23 33.64 -3.48
N LYS A 339 -47.32 34.77 -2.75
CA LYS A 339 -48.54 35.60 -2.68
C LYS A 339 -48.98 36.09 -4.07
N ARG A 340 -48.04 36.54 -4.90
CA ARG A 340 -48.31 37.01 -6.28
C ARG A 340 -48.88 35.89 -7.17
N GLU A 341 -48.36 34.67 -7.09
CA GLU A 341 -48.83 33.56 -7.95
C GLU A 341 -50.21 33.04 -7.52
N ILE A 342 -50.52 33.03 -6.22
CA ILE A 342 -51.86 32.68 -5.72
C ILE A 342 -52.93 33.68 -6.18
N GLU A 343 -52.61 34.98 -6.24
CA GLU A 343 -53.53 35.99 -6.78
C GLU A 343 -53.79 35.81 -8.28
N ARG A 344 -52.76 35.46 -9.06
CA ARG A 344 -52.87 35.15 -10.49
C ARG A 344 -53.74 33.93 -10.76
N LEU A 345 -53.64 32.87 -9.95
CA LEU A 345 -54.46 31.66 -10.13
C LEU A 345 -55.93 31.87 -9.75
N LYS A 346 -56.24 32.86 -8.89
CA LYS A 346 -57.63 33.22 -8.55
C LYS A 346 -58.39 33.87 -9.71
N THR A 347 -57.71 34.60 -10.60
CA THR A 347 -58.34 35.26 -11.75
C THR A 347 -58.68 34.33 -12.92
N ILE A 348 -58.06 33.14 -12.99
CA ILE A 348 -58.25 32.17 -14.10
C ILE A 348 -59.42 31.21 -13.82
N ALA A 349 -59.75 30.94 -12.55
CA ALA A 349 -60.74 29.91 -12.16
C ALA A 349 -62.21 30.30 -12.37
N PHE A 350 -62.52 31.55 -12.77
CA PHE A 350 -63.90 32.06 -12.85
C PHE A 350 -64.57 31.90 -14.24
N ARG A 351 -63.87 31.40 -15.28
CA ARG A 351 -64.39 31.36 -16.66
C ARG A 351 -64.96 30.02 -17.17
N ASN A 352 -64.80 28.91 -16.45
CA ASN A 352 -65.11 27.57 -16.97
C ASN A 352 -66.26 26.81 -16.27
N TRP A 353 -67.15 27.49 -15.54
CA TRP A 353 -68.21 26.84 -14.74
C TRP A 353 -69.65 27.04 -15.24
N ILE A 354 -69.86 27.45 -16.50
CA ILE A 354 -71.18 27.58 -17.12
C ILE A 354 -71.16 26.82 -18.45
N LEU A 355 -71.54 25.52 -18.49
CA LEU A 355 -71.99 24.82 -19.73
C LEU A 355 -72.36 23.30 -19.61
N LEU A 356 -72.83 22.74 -18.50
CA LEU A 356 -73.27 21.31 -18.54
C LEU A 356 -74.39 20.97 -17.54
N GLY A 357 -75.63 20.84 -18.04
CA GLY A 357 -76.74 20.27 -17.27
C GLY A 357 -78.08 20.26 -18.02
N ALA A 358 -78.38 19.17 -18.76
CA ALA A 358 -79.74 18.69 -19.08
C ALA A 358 -79.71 17.49 -20.07
N PHE A 359 -79.87 16.24 -19.60
CA PHE A 359 -80.49 15.14 -20.39
C PHE A 359 -80.71 13.89 -19.51
N LEU A 360 -81.89 13.75 -18.90
CA LEU A 360 -82.41 12.49 -18.37
C LEU A 360 -83.88 12.73 -17.98
N ILE A 361 -84.82 12.15 -18.75
CA ILE A 361 -86.24 11.83 -18.47
C ILE A 361 -86.98 11.87 -19.83
N PHE A 362 -87.11 10.73 -20.52
CA PHE A 362 -88.23 10.42 -21.45
C PHE A 362 -88.13 8.96 -21.94
N VAL A 363 -89.28 8.28 -22.01
CA VAL A 363 -89.54 7.00 -22.71
C VAL A 363 -89.40 5.69 -21.92
N ALA A 364 -90.23 5.58 -20.89
CA ALA A 364 -90.94 4.33 -20.58
C ALA A 364 -92.45 4.56 -20.87
N VAL A 365 -93.14 3.55 -21.43
CA VAL A 365 -94.62 3.35 -21.57
C VAL A 365 -95.17 3.30 -23.03
N GLY A 366 -95.69 2.13 -23.42
CA GLY A 366 -96.55 1.83 -24.59
C GLY A 366 -96.50 0.33 -25.00
N ILE A 367 -97.11 -0.62 -24.27
CA ILE A 367 -98.50 -1.17 -24.46
C ILE A 367 -98.67 -1.77 -25.89
N GLY A 368 -98.97 -3.04 -26.20
CA GLY A 368 -99.92 -4.02 -25.64
C GLY A 368 -101.23 -4.05 -26.45
N MET A 369 -101.47 -5.01 -27.36
CA MET A 369 -102.81 -5.47 -27.82
C MET A 369 -102.77 -6.38 -29.08
N THR A 370 -103.72 -7.33 -29.15
CA THR A 370 -104.20 -8.14 -30.31
C THR A 370 -103.49 -9.48 -30.58
N ALA A 371 -103.97 -10.70 -30.28
CA ALA A 371 -105.22 -11.27 -29.76
C ALA A 371 -106.47 -11.37 -30.66
N TRP A 372 -106.37 -11.35 -32.00
CA TRP A 372 -107.58 -11.43 -32.83
C TRP A 372 -107.41 -12.18 -34.16
N ARG A 373 -107.53 -13.53 -34.15
CA ARG A 373 -108.26 -14.31 -35.17
C ARG A 373 -107.99 -15.82 -35.08
N MET A 374 -108.61 -16.43 -34.08
CA MET A 374 -109.39 -17.65 -34.32
C MET A 374 -110.72 -17.23 -34.95
N ILE A 375 -111.23 -18.00 -35.93
CA ILE A 375 -112.64 -18.24 -36.33
C ILE A 375 -112.65 -18.57 -37.84
N ALA A 376 -112.95 -19.83 -38.20
CA ALA A 376 -113.90 -20.25 -39.25
C ALA A 376 -113.52 -21.60 -39.88
N ASN A 377 -114.07 -22.67 -39.30
CA ASN A 377 -114.07 -24.06 -39.77
C ASN A 377 -115.52 -24.39 -40.21
N GLU A 378 -115.81 -24.75 -41.47
CA GLU A 378 -117.17 -25.21 -41.82
C GLU A 378 -117.39 -26.07 -43.09
N ARG A 379 -116.41 -26.71 -43.75
CA ARG A 379 -116.72 -27.45 -45.01
C ARG A 379 -116.14 -28.86 -45.14
N TYR A 380 -116.23 -29.62 -44.06
CA TYR A 380 -115.94 -31.06 -43.93
C TYR A 380 -117.09 -31.95 -44.47
N LYS A 381 -117.81 -31.57 -45.54
CA LYS A 381 -118.79 -32.48 -46.23
C LYS A 381 -118.63 -32.50 -47.77
N ILE A 382 -117.48 -32.02 -48.27
CA ILE A 382 -116.94 -32.28 -49.62
C ILE A 382 -115.47 -32.78 -49.53
N GLU A 383 -114.98 -33.40 -48.46
CA GLU A 383 -115.28 -34.71 -47.84
C GLU A 383 -115.15 -35.94 -48.73
N LEU A 384 -114.51 -36.94 -48.11
CA LEU A 384 -114.24 -38.29 -48.59
C LEU A 384 -113.44 -38.46 -49.87
N ALA A 385 -113.93 -37.97 -51.00
CA ALA A 385 -113.23 -38.13 -52.27
C ALA A 385 -112.02 -37.19 -52.40
N LYS A 386 -112.15 -35.99 -51.80
CA LYS A 386 -111.06 -35.01 -51.69
C LYS A 386 -110.01 -35.46 -50.68
N GLN A 387 -110.40 -36.16 -49.61
CA GLN A 387 -109.53 -36.46 -48.48
C GLN A 387 -108.35 -37.38 -48.87
N ARG A 388 -108.59 -38.38 -49.73
CA ARG A 388 -107.52 -39.24 -50.27
C ARG A 388 -106.53 -38.50 -51.17
N ASP A 389 -107.03 -37.69 -52.12
CA ASP A 389 -106.18 -36.91 -53.03
C ASP A 389 -105.44 -35.76 -52.32
N GLN A 390 -106.06 -35.20 -51.28
CA GLN A 390 -105.46 -34.14 -50.46
C GLN A 390 -104.29 -34.71 -49.65
N LEU A 391 -104.44 -35.87 -48.99
CA LEU A 391 -103.31 -36.54 -48.32
C LEU A 391 -102.19 -36.90 -49.31
N ALA A 392 -102.53 -37.43 -50.49
CA ALA A 392 -101.53 -37.71 -51.53
C ALA A 392 -100.83 -36.44 -52.05
N SER A 393 -101.55 -35.32 -52.18
CA SER A 393 -100.98 -34.03 -52.58
C SER A 393 -100.12 -33.40 -51.48
N LEU A 394 -100.52 -33.52 -50.21
CA LEU A 394 -99.80 -33.00 -49.06
C LEU A 394 -98.47 -33.73 -48.87
N VAL A 395 -98.47 -35.05 -49.07
CA VAL A 395 -97.24 -35.87 -49.05
C VAL A 395 -96.33 -35.58 -50.26
N ASN A 396 -96.88 -35.36 -51.46
CA ASN A 396 -96.07 -35.05 -52.66
C ASN A 396 -95.64 -33.58 -52.76
N GLN A 397 -96.30 -32.65 -52.07
CA GLN A 397 -95.96 -31.22 -51.97
C GLN A 397 -95.13 -30.89 -50.71
N GLU A 398 -94.61 -31.92 -50.02
CA GLU A 398 -93.75 -31.80 -48.83
C GLU A 398 -94.41 -31.07 -47.63
N LYS A 399 -95.75 -31.08 -47.53
CA LYS A 399 -96.54 -30.48 -46.44
C LYS A 399 -96.94 -31.53 -45.40
N PHE A 400 -95.96 -32.06 -44.71
CA PHE A 400 -96.09 -33.25 -43.87
C PHE A 400 -96.88 -33.04 -42.57
N ASP A 401 -96.83 -31.85 -41.96
CA ASP A 401 -97.60 -31.54 -40.74
C ASP A 401 -99.10 -31.44 -41.03
N GLU A 402 -99.42 -30.79 -42.15
CA GLU A 402 -100.78 -30.74 -42.67
C GLU A 402 -101.23 -32.16 -43.02
N GLY A 403 -100.35 -33.03 -43.56
CA GLY A 403 -100.65 -34.44 -43.84
C GLY A 403 -100.89 -35.30 -42.59
N LYS A 404 -100.12 -35.10 -41.52
CA LYS A 404 -100.25 -35.88 -40.26
C LYS A 404 -101.46 -35.43 -39.43
N ALA A 405 -101.62 -34.13 -39.23
CA ALA A 405 -102.78 -33.59 -38.53
C ALA A 405 -104.07 -33.98 -39.26
N PHE A 406 -104.02 -34.03 -40.59
CA PHE A 406 -105.12 -34.52 -41.40
C PHE A 406 -105.39 -36.02 -41.21
N LEU A 407 -104.37 -36.86 -41.03
CA LEU A 407 -104.52 -38.31 -40.78
C LEU A 407 -105.03 -38.63 -39.37
N GLU A 408 -104.49 -37.98 -38.34
CA GLU A 408 -104.95 -38.12 -36.94
C GLU A 408 -106.37 -37.54 -36.76
N GLN A 409 -106.68 -36.45 -37.46
CA GLN A 409 -108.01 -35.88 -37.46
C GLN A 409 -109.01 -36.76 -38.21
N LEU A 410 -108.60 -37.43 -39.30
CA LEU A 410 -109.42 -38.43 -39.99
C LEU A 410 -109.71 -39.66 -39.10
N GLU A 411 -108.71 -40.18 -38.38
CA GLU A 411 -108.84 -41.34 -37.49
C GLU A 411 -109.77 -41.08 -36.29
N LYS A 412 -109.76 -39.85 -35.78
CA LYS A 412 -110.52 -39.48 -34.59
C LYS A 412 -111.95 -39.04 -34.92
N ASP A 413 -112.14 -38.33 -36.02
CA ASP A 413 -113.42 -37.70 -36.36
C ASP A 413 -114.32 -38.61 -37.23
N GLU A 414 -113.76 -39.45 -38.11
CA GLU A 414 -114.51 -40.43 -38.92
C GLU A 414 -113.78 -41.80 -39.00
N PRO A 415 -113.76 -42.57 -37.90
CA PRO A 415 -112.94 -43.79 -37.76
C PRO A 415 -113.24 -44.88 -38.82
N ILE A 416 -114.42 -44.85 -39.43
CA ILE A 416 -114.85 -45.76 -40.49
C ILE A 416 -114.15 -45.44 -41.84
N MET A 417 -113.63 -44.22 -42.05
CA MET A 417 -112.94 -43.82 -43.29
C MET A 417 -111.42 -44.00 -43.21
N ALA A 418 -110.82 -43.82 -42.03
CA ALA A 418 -109.39 -44.03 -41.81
C ALA A 418 -108.97 -45.51 -41.86
N SER A 419 -109.94 -46.43 -41.72
CA SER A 419 -109.74 -47.88 -41.84
C SER A 419 -109.75 -48.39 -43.29
N ASP A 420 -109.91 -47.50 -44.28
CA ASP A 420 -109.99 -47.87 -45.70
C ASP A 420 -108.61 -48.27 -46.24
N ALA A 421 -108.55 -49.41 -46.91
CA ALA A 421 -107.32 -50.04 -47.43
C ALA A 421 -106.55 -49.17 -48.45
N SER A 422 -107.06 -47.99 -48.83
CA SER A 422 -106.41 -47.09 -49.78
C SER A 422 -105.45 -46.03 -49.20
N PHE A 423 -105.31 -45.93 -47.87
CA PHE A 423 -104.43 -44.97 -47.19
C PHE A 423 -103.02 -45.51 -46.78
N GLU A 424 -102.83 -46.83 -46.80
CA GLU A 424 -101.64 -47.54 -46.30
C GLU A 424 -100.27 -47.03 -46.84
N PRO A 425 -100.05 -46.82 -48.16
CA PRO A 425 -98.75 -46.40 -48.68
C PRO A 425 -98.38 -44.91 -48.45
N LEU A 426 -99.31 -44.08 -47.98
CA LEU A 426 -99.06 -42.66 -47.68
C LEU A 426 -98.64 -42.46 -46.21
N VAL A 427 -99.10 -43.33 -45.31
CA VAL A 427 -98.73 -43.36 -43.89
C VAL A 427 -97.23 -43.63 -43.71
N ASP A 428 -96.64 -44.54 -44.50
CA ASP A 428 -95.20 -44.87 -44.44
C ASP A 428 -94.28 -43.69 -44.81
N LYS A 429 -94.70 -42.80 -45.73
CA LYS A 429 -93.91 -41.61 -46.11
C LYS A 429 -93.95 -40.51 -45.06
N LEU A 430 -95.09 -40.34 -44.38
CA LEU A 430 -95.24 -39.38 -43.28
C LEU A 430 -94.37 -39.77 -42.08
N ALA A 431 -94.34 -41.06 -41.75
CA ALA A 431 -93.50 -41.59 -40.67
C ALA A 431 -91.98 -41.39 -40.90
N ALA A 432 -91.53 -41.38 -42.17
CA ALA A 432 -90.12 -41.15 -42.50
C ALA A 432 -89.71 -39.67 -42.33
N GLU A 433 -90.58 -38.73 -42.63
CA GLU A 433 -90.29 -37.30 -42.50
C GLU A 433 -90.29 -36.83 -41.04
N GLU A 434 -91.16 -37.40 -40.20
CA GLU A 434 -91.18 -37.11 -38.77
C GLU A 434 -89.85 -37.42 -38.09
N ARG A 435 -89.21 -38.54 -38.45
CA ARG A 435 -87.89 -38.91 -37.90
C ARG A 435 -86.83 -37.87 -38.29
N ARG A 436 -86.85 -37.39 -39.53
CA ARG A 436 -85.92 -36.36 -40.04
C ARG A 436 -86.13 -35.03 -39.34
N ARG A 437 -87.39 -34.60 -39.15
CA ARG A 437 -87.72 -33.34 -38.47
C ARG A 437 -87.35 -33.38 -37.00
N ALA A 438 -87.59 -34.50 -36.32
CA ALA A 438 -87.18 -34.70 -34.94
C ALA A 438 -85.65 -34.55 -34.79
N SER A 439 -84.86 -35.17 -35.67
CA SER A 439 -83.39 -35.02 -35.64
C SER A 439 -82.91 -33.60 -35.99
N TYR A 440 -83.60 -32.87 -36.89
CA TYR A 440 -83.27 -31.47 -37.15
C TYR A 440 -83.54 -30.59 -35.92
N LEU A 441 -84.70 -30.76 -35.29
CA LEU A 441 -85.10 -30.00 -34.11
C LEU A 441 -84.15 -30.26 -32.94
N GLU A 442 -83.82 -31.52 -32.68
CA GLU A 442 -82.83 -31.91 -31.66
C GLU A 442 -81.48 -31.21 -31.89
N LYS A 443 -80.98 -31.18 -33.13
CA LYS A 443 -79.66 -30.60 -33.43
C LYS A 443 -79.63 -29.07 -33.41
N ILE A 444 -80.70 -28.40 -33.84
CA ILE A 444 -80.77 -26.95 -33.74
C ILE A 444 -81.03 -26.49 -32.30
N GLU A 445 -81.79 -27.25 -31.51
CA GLU A 445 -81.97 -27.00 -30.08
C GLU A 445 -80.66 -27.25 -29.31
N GLU A 446 -79.92 -28.32 -29.61
CA GLU A 446 -78.58 -28.56 -29.04
C GLU A 446 -77.61 -27.40 -29.35
N ALA A 447 -77.66 -26.85 -30.56
CA ALA A 447 -76.88 -25.67 -30.95
C ALA A 447 -77.37 -24.36 -30.29
N GLU A 448 -78.67 -24.23 -30.03
CA GLU A 448 -79.28 -23.09 -29.35
C GLU A 448 -79.04 -23.11 -27.83
N GLU A 449 -79.14 -24.28 -27.19
CA GLU A 449 -78.88 -24.52 -25.76
C GLU A 449 -77.41 -24.35 -25.38
N ALA A 450 -76.48 -24.74 -26.26
CA ALA A 450 -75.06 -24.44 -26.08
C ALA A 450 -74.78 -22.93 -25.99
N GLY A 451 -75.68 -22.11 -26.55
CA GLY A 451 -75.65 -20.67 -26.47
C GLY A 451 -74.67 -20.01 -27.43
N VAL A 452 -74.87 -18.72 -27.70
CA VAL A 452 -74.14 -17.97 -28.73
C VAL A 452 -72.67 -17.74 -28.37
N ARG A 453 -72.30 -17.85 -27.08
CA ARG A 453 -70.93 -17.58 -26.59
C ARG A 453 -69.99 -18.79 -26.64
N LEU A 454 -70.54 -20.00 -26.61
CA LEU A 454 -69.83 -21.28 -26.72
C LEU A 454 -70.64 -22.18 -27.65
N PRO A 455 -70.75 -21.81 -28.94
CA PRO A 455 -71.60 -22.52 -29.89
C PRO A 455 -71.15 -23.98 -30.04
N ASN A 456 -72.11 -24.90 -30.10
CA ASN A 456 -71.84 -26.26 -30.52
C ASN A 456 -71.81 -26.29 -32.06
N ASP A 457 -70.64 -25.95 -32.62
CA ASP A 457 -70.44 -25.80 -34.07
C ASP A 457 -70.75 -27.09 -34.84
N MET A 458 -70.53 -28.25 -34.23
CA MET A 458 -70.88 -29.55 -34.82
C MET A 458 -72.40 -29.73 -34.92
N ALA A 459 -73.15 -29.46 -33.84
CA ALA A 459 -74.60 -29.52 -33.85
C ALA A 459 -75.21 -28.51 -34.84
N LEU A 460 -74.63 -27.30 -34.93
CA LEU A 460 -75.07 -26.28 -35.88
C LEU A 460 -74.81 -26.68 -37.35
N GLN A 461 -73.67 -27.32 -37.64
CA GLN A 461 -73.37 -27.87 -38.96
C GLN A 461 -74.28 -29.05 -39.32
N GLU A 462 -74.58 -29.94 -38.38
CA GLU A 462 -75.52 -31.05 -38.58
C GLU A 462 -76.95 -30.55 -38.79
N ALA A 463 -77.41 -29.57 -38.02
CA ALA A 463 -78.69 -28.89 -38.22
C ALA A 463 -78.76 -28.20 -39.60
N ALA A 464 -77.66 -27.56 -40.06
CA ALA A 464 -77.57 -27.01 -41.41
C ALA A 464 -77.74 -28.07 -42.49
N ARG A 465 -77.18 -29.27 -42.28
CA ARG A 465 -77.27 -30.39 -43.23
C ARG A 465 -78.67 -31.00 -43.28
N LEU A 466 -79.39 -31.04 -42.15
CA LEU A 466 -80.73 -31.60 -42.02
C LEU A 466 -81.85 -30.62 -42.45
N ALA A 467 -81.55 -29.31 -42.51
CA ALA A 467 -82.49 -28.25 -42.88
C ALA A 467 -82.90 -28.31 -44.37
N ARG A 468 -84.17 -28.63 -44.63
CA ARG A 468 -84.73 -28.69 -45.98
C ARG A 468 -85.63 -27.52 -46.30
N THR A 469 -86.48 -27.12 -45.36
CA THR A 469 -87.43 -26.03 -45.61
C THR A 469 -86.72 -24.68 -45.55
N THR A 470 -87.32 -23.68 -46.20
CA THR A 470 -86.81 -22.30 -46.19
C THR A 470 -86.75 -21.75 -44.76
N GLU A 471 -87.69 -22.17 -43.91
CA GLU A 471 -87.78 -21.78 -42.51
C GLU A 471 -86.66 -22.41 -41.66
N GLU A 472 -86.41 -23.71 -41.82
CA GLU A 472 -85.32 -24.43 -41.15
C GLU A 472 -83.95 -23.86 -41.51
N ARG A 473 -83.73 -23.55 -42.80
CA ARG A 473 -82.49 -22.93 -43.29
C ARG A 473 -82.30 -21.51 -42.79
N ASN A 474 -83.39 -20.73 -42.71
CA ASN A 474 -83.34 -19.38 -42.17
C ASN A 474 -83.06 -19.38 -40.67
N ARG A 475 -83.59 -20.34 -39.90
CA ARG A 475 -83.30 -20.49 -38.46
C ARG A 475 -81.82 -20.80 -38.22
N VAL A 476 -81.26 -21.78 -38.94
CA VAL A 476 -79.81 -22.10 -38.87
C VAL A 476 -78.96 -20.89 -39.28
N ARG A 477 -79.31 -20.19 -40.37
CA ARG A 477 -78.58 -19.01 -40.83
C ARG A 477 -78.61 -17.90 -39.77
N ASN A 478 -79.78 -17.60 -39.21
CA ASN A 478 -79.93 -16.57 -38.19
C ASN A 478 -79.13 -16.91 -36.93
N TRP A 479 -79.10 -18.18 -36.52
CA TRP A 479 -78.29 -18.60 -35.38
C TRP A 479 -76.80 -18.49 -35.68
N LYS A 480 -76.36 -18.93 -36.85
CA LYS A 480 -74.98 -18.76 -37.30
C LYS A 480 -74.55 -17.28 -37.34
N THR A 481 -75.39 -16.39 -37.89
CA THR A 481 -75.11 -14.94 -37.87
C THR A 481 -74.98 -14.39 -36.44
N LYS A 482 -75.80 -14.88 -35.50
CA LYS A 482 -75.67 -14.48 -34.08
C LYS A 482 -74.36 -14.97 -33.46
N VAL A 483 -73.97 -16.22 -33.74
CA VAL A 483 -72.72 -16.82 -33.28
C VAL A 483 -71.52 -16.06 -33.83
N ASP A 484 -71.47 -15.84 -35.14
CA ASP A 484 -70.39 -15.12 -35.81
C ASP A 484 -70.28 -13.68 -35.27
N ALA A 485 -71.41 -12.97 -35.08
CA ALA A 485 -71.41 -11.61 -34.53
C ALA A 485 -70.86 -11.53 -33.09
N VAL A 486 -71.17 -12.51 -32.23
CA VAL A 486 -70.66 -12.56 -30.85
C VAL A 486 -69.18 -12.97 -30.83
N GLN A 487 -68.73 -13.84 -31.73
CA GLN A 487 -67.31 -14.18 -31.87
C GLN A 487 -66.50 -12.97 -32.35
N GLU A 488 -66.99 -12.22 -33.33
CA GLU A 488 -66.36 -10.99 -33.83
C GLU A 488 -66.32 -9.87 -32.76
N GLU A 489 -67.38 -9.75 -31.94
CA GLU A 489 -67.41 -8.86 -30.77
C GLU A 489 -66.38 -9.29 -29.70
N GLN A 490 -66.21 -10.60 -29.46
CA GLN A 490 -65.21 -11.12 -28.53
C GLN A 490 -63.78 -10.94 -29.04
N GLU A 491 -63.51 -11.16 -30.34
CA GLU A 491 -62.20 -10.96 -30.95
C GLU A 491 -61.81 -9.49 -31.02
N SER A 492 -62.73 -8.60 -31.37
CA SER A 492 -62.50 -7.15 -31.34
C SER A 492 -62.28 -6.63 -29.91
N SER A 493 -63.01 -7.16 -28.93
CA SER A 493 -62.78 -6.87 -27.50
C SER A 493 -61.41 -7.37 -27.04
N ARG A 494 -61.00 -8.60 -27.39
CA ARG A 494 -59.65 -9.11 -27.07
C ARG A 494 -58.55 -8.29 -27.74
N ARG A 495 -58.74 -7.96 -29.02
CA ARG A 495 -57.78 -7.16 -29.80
C ARG A 495 -57.62 -5.75 -29.24
N SER A 496 -58.72 -5.09 -28.88
CA SER A 496 -58.69 -3.75 -28.27
C SER A 496 -58.02 -3.76 -26.90
N VAL A 497 -58.34 -4.73 -26.04
CA VAL A 497 -57.69 -4.89 -24.72
C VAL A 497 -56.19 -5.16 -24.87
N LEU A 498 -55.80 -6.04 -25.80
CA LEU A 498 -54.39 -6.34 -26.08
C LEU A 498 -53.65 -5.10 -26.61
N MET A 499 -54.24 -4.38 -27.57
CA MET A 499 -53.68 -3.15 -28.13
C MET A 499 -53.52 -2.07 -27.06
N GLN A 500 -54.52 -1.89 -26.19
CA GLN A 500 -54.44 -0.95 -25.07
C GLN A 500 -53.31 -1.34 -24.11
N THR A 501 -53.18 -2.63 -23.78
CA THR A 501 -52.12 -3.12 -22.90
C THR A 501 -50.73 -2.88 -23.48
N ILE A 502 -50.53 -3.16 -24.79
CA ILE A 502 -49.25 -2.89 -25.47
C ILE A 502 -48.94 -1.39 -25.48
N ASN A 503 -49.92 -0.53 -25.74
CA ASN A 503 -49.74 0.93 -25.72
C ASN A 503 -49.43 1.47 -24.32
N ASP A 504 -50.04 0.90 -23.28
CA ASP A 504 -49.76 1.29 -21.90
C ASP A 504 -48.33 0.88 -21.48
N LEU A 505 -47.87 -0.30 -21.92
CA LEU A 505 -46.47 -0.73 -21.73
C LEU A 505 -45.48 0.17 -22.49
N ASP A 506 -45.80 0.57 -23.72
CA ASP A 506 -44.98 1.49 -24.54
C ASP A 506 -44.88 2.89 -23.89
N ARG A 507 -45.98 3.40 -23.34
CA ARG A 507 -46.00 4.66 -22.57
C ARG A 507 -45.19 4.54 -21.28
N GLU A 508 -45.35 3.43 -20.54
CA GLU A 508 -44.58 3.21 -19.31
C GLU A 508 -43.08 3.18 -19.63
N LEU A 509 -42.66 2.47 -20.68
CA LEU A 509 -41.27 2.44 -21.15
C LEU A 509 -40.76 3.83 -21.55
N SER A 510 -41.56 4.59 -22.29
CA SER A 510 -41.23 5.95 -22.73
C SER A 510 -41.15 6.96 -21.58
N SER A 511 -41.83 6.69 -20.46
CA SER A 511 -41.80 7.53 -19.26
C SER A 511 -40.57 7.30 -18.37
N LEU A 512 -39.83 6.21 -18.60
CA LEU A 512 -38.60 5.94 -17.85
C LEU A 512 -37.49 6.90 -18.28
N PRO A 513 -36.78 7.55 -17.33
CA PRO A 513 -35.63 8.38 -17.66
C PRO A 513 -34.56 7.56 -18.39
N GLU A 514 -33.94 8.16 -19.41
CA GLU A 514 -33.02 7.44 -20.29
C GLU A 514 -31.71 7.01 -19.60
N ASP A 515 -31.23 7.75 -18.60
CA ASP A 515 -30.06 7.35 -17.80
C ASP A 515 -29.96 8.22 -16.52
N ASN A 516 -30.56 7.77 -15.41
CA ASN A 516 -30.30 8.37 -14.09
C ASN A 516 -29.39 7.43 -13.27
N PRO A 517 -28.14 7.81 -12.96
CA PRO A 517 -27.21 6.96 -12.20
C PRO A 517 -27.75 6.51 -10.84
N GLU A 518 -28.50 7.38 -10.15
CA GLU A 518 -29.01 7.10 -8.79
C GLU A 518 -30.14 6.04 -8.79
N ASP A 519 -30.83 5.86 -9.92
CA ASP A 519 -32.00 4.98 -10.04
C ASP A 519 -31.74 3.70 -10.87
N ARG A 520 -30.49 3.39 -11.25
CA ARG A 520 -30.19 2.28 -12.18
C ARG A 520 -30.75 0.93 -11.73
N PHE A 521 -30.67 0.62 -10.43
CA PHE A 521 -31.26 -0.61 -9.88
C PHE A 521 -32.79 -0.64 -10.06
N VAL A 522 -33.46 0.48 -9.76
CA VAL A 522 -34.92 0.62 -9.90
C VAL A 522 -35.33 0.54 -11.37
N LEU A 523 -34.58 1.20 -12.26
CA LEU A 523 -34.79 1.16 -13.71
C LEU A 523 -34.67 -0.26 -14.24
N ARG A 524 -33.65 -1.02 -13.82
CA ARG A 524 -33.46 -2.43 -14.21
C ARG A 524 -34.65 -3.29 -13.77
N GLN A 525 -35.09 -3.16 -12.52
CA GLN A 525 -36.24 -3.91 -12.01
C GLN A 525 -37.52 -3.57 -12.80
N LYS A 526 -37.73 -2.30 -13.14
CA LYS A 526 -38.86 -1.85 -13.98
C LYS A 526 -38.78 -2.44 -15.40
N LEU A 527 -37.62 -2.41 -16.06
CA LEU A 527 -37.44 -2.99 -17.39
C LEU A 527 -37.66 -4.50 -17.39
N THR A 528 -37.16 -5.23 -16.39
CA THR A 528 -37.41 -6.68 -16.25
C THR A 528 -38.89 -6.97 -16.03
N ARG A 529 -39.58 -6.15 -15.20
CA ARG A 529 -41.03 -6.26 -15.00
C ARG A 529 -41.82 -5.98 -16.27
N LEU A 530 -41.44 -4.94 -17.04
CA LEU A 530 -42.07 -4.61 -18.32
C LEU A 530 -41.89 -5.74 -19.34
N ALA A 531 -40.69 -6.31 -19.44
CA ALA A 531 -40.42 -7.46 -20.30
C ALA A 531 -41.27 -8.67 -19.93
N SER A 532 -41.36 -9.01 -18.63
CA SER A 532 -42.19 -10.12 -18.15
C SER A 532 -43.69 -9.87 -18.33
N ASN A 533 -44.15 -8.62 -18.14
CA ASN A 533 -45.53 -8.23 -18.40
C ASN A 533 -45.87 -8.36 -19.89
N LEU A 534 -44.98 -7.93 -20.78
CA LEU A 534 -45.15 -8.08 -22.23
C LEU A 534 -45.26 -9.56 -22.63
N GLU A 535 -44.33 -10.39 -22.15
CA GLU A 535 -44.29 -11.82 -22.46
C GLU A 535 -45.54 -12.55 -21.95
N SER A 536 -45.91 -12.35 -20.68
CA SER A 536 -47.12 -12.96 -20.11
C SER A 536 -48.41 -12.46 -20.77
N THR A 537 -48.46 -11.21 -21.26
CA THR A 537 -49.59 -10.66 -22.01
C THR A 537 -49.71 -11.35 -23.38
N LEU A 538 -48.60 -11.57 -24.07
CA LEU A 538 -48.58 -12.28 -25.35
C LEU A 538 -48.97 -13.76 -25.21
N GLU A 539 -48.52 -14.43 -24.14
CA GLU A 539 -48.87 -15.82 -23.86
C GLU A 539 -50.36 -16.02 -23.56
N ARG A 540 -50.96 -15.13 -22.74
CA ARG A 540 -52.38 -15.20 -22.38
C ARG A 540 -53.34 -14.94 -23.55
N ASN A 541 -52.88 -14.26 -24.60
CA ASN A 541 -53.70 -13.84 -25.74
C ASN A 541 -53.36 -14.58 -27.04
N ARG A 542 -52.82 -15.82 -26.97
CA ARG A 542 -52.61 -16.63 -28.18
C ARG A 542 -53.93 -17.15 -28.77
N PRO A 543 -54.13 -17.09 -30.10
CA PRO A 543 -53.21 -16.55 -31.12
C PRO A 543 -53.23 -15.02 -31.21
N VAL A 544 -52.05 -14.42 -31.38
CA VAL A 544 -51.86 -12.95 -31.44
C VAL A 544 -51.97 -12.46 -32.90
N PRO A 545 -52.73 -11.39 -33.20
CA PRO A 545 -52.77 -10.76 -34.52
C PRO A 545 -51.40 -10.27 -35.00
N GLU A 546 -51.06 -10.46 -36.28
CA GLU A 546 -49.69 -10.24 -36.80
C GLU A 546 -49.23 -8.77 -36.71
N ASP A 547 -50.16 -7.81 -36.77
CA ASP A 547 -49.87 -6.38 -36.57
C ASP A 547 -49.47 -6.06 -35.13
N LEU A 548 -50.16 -6.64 -34.15
CA LEU A 548 -49.84 -6.47 -32.73
C LEU A 548 -48.56 -7.22 -32.34
N LYS A 549 -48.30 -8.36 -32.97
CA LYS A 549 -47.05 -9.11 -32.80
C LYS A 549 -45.84 -8.28 -33.23
N LYS A 550 -45.90 -7.65 -34.41
CA LYS A 550 -44.82 -6.75 -34.88
C LYS A 550 -44.55 -5.63 -33.88
N ARG A 551 -45.59 -4.98 -33.35
CA ARG A 551 -45.44 -3.91 -32.36
C ARG A 551 -44.84 -4.41 -31.03
N ALA A 552 -45.24 -5.60 -30.60
CA ALA A 552 -44.67 -6.24 -29.42
C ALA A 552 -43.19 -6.63 -29.62
N ASP A 553 -42.81 -7.09 -30.81
CA ASP A 553 -41.42 -7.39 -31.16
C ASP A 553 -40.55 -6.11 -31.16
N GLU A 554 -41.05 -4.99 -31.69
CA GLU A 554 -40.40 -3.67 -31.62
C GLU A 554 -40.17 -3.24 -30.16
N LEU A 555 -41.19 -3.37 -29.30
CA LEU A 555 -41.11 -3.03 -27.88
C LEU A 555 -40.12 -3.95 -27.12
N SER A 556 -40.13 -5.25 -27.43
CA SER A 556 -39.20 -6.23 -26.88
C SER A 556 -37.75 -5.92 -27.28
N ALA A 557 -37.51 -5.49 -28.52
CA ALA A 557 -36.20 -5.04 -28.97
C ALA A 557 -35.73 -3.79 -28.20
N ASP A 558 -36.59 -2.77 -28.02
CA ASP A 558 -36.21 -1.57 -27.26
C ASP A 558 -35.92 -1.89 -25.78
N LEU A 559 -36.75 -2.74 -25.15
CA LEU A 559 -36.52 -3.22 -23.78
C LEU A 559 -35.17 -3.94 -23.64
N ARG A 560 -34.82 -4.80 -24.61
CA ARG A 560 -33.52 -5.50 -24.64
C ARG A 560 -32.36 -4.52 -24.81
N THR A 561 -32.47 -3.57 -25.74
CA THR A 561 -31.44 -2.55 -25.97
C THR A 561 -31.22 -1.69 -24.73
N ARG A 562 -32.27 -1.17 -24.09
CA ARG A 562 -32.15 -0.37 -22.85
C ARG A 562 -31.61 -1.19 -21.68
N SER A 563 -32.07 -2.43 -21.51
CA SER A 563 -31.54 -3.32 -20.48
C SER A 563 -30.06 -3.66 -20.70
N GLN A 564 -29.63 -3.83 -21.95
CA GLN A 564 -28.23 -4.08 -22.29
C GLN A 564 -27.36 -2.85 -22.01
N ARG A 565 -27.84 -1.64 -22.34
CA ARG A 565 -27.16 -0.37 -22.01
C ARG A 565 -26.97 -0.20 -20.50
N LEU A 566 -28.03 -0.40 -19.71
CA LEU A 566 -27.94 -0.32 -18.24
C LEU A 566 -26.98 -1.37 -17.67
N ARG A 567 -27.04 -2.61 -18.17
CA ARG A 567 -26.11 -3.66 -17.75
C ARG A 567 -24.65 -3.30 -18.05
N LEU A 568 -24.35 -2.77 -19.24
CA LEU A 568 -23.00 -2.30 -19.58
C LEU A 568 -22.57 -1.12 -18.70
N ALA A 569 -23.49 -0.21 -18.35
CA ALA A 569 -23.23 0.90 -17.44
C ALA A 569 -22.96 0.42 -16.00
N ASP A 570 -23.68 -0.59 -15.52
CA ASP A 570 -23.45 -1.24 -14.22
C ASP A 570 -22.09 -1.98 -14.20
N GLU A 571 -21.80 -2.80 -15.22
CA GLU A 571 -20.53 -3.50 -15.37
C GLU A 571 -19.35 -2.50 -15.42
N ARG A 572 -19.53 -1.38 -16.11
CA ARG A 572 -18.56 -0.27 -16.14
C ARG A 572 -18.36 0.34 -14.75
N GLN A 573 -19.44 0.68 -14.05
CA GLN A 573 -19.37 1.30 -12.72
C GLN A 573 -18.75 0.35 -11.69
N GLU A 574 -19.05 -0.94 -11.77
CA GLU A 574 -18.44 -1.97 -10.93
C GLU A 574 -16.94 -2.08 -11.22
N ALA A 575 -16.54 -2.09 -12.50
CA ALA A 575 -15.14 -2.13 -12.90
C ALA A 575 -14.38 -0.89 -12.39
N ILE A 576 -14.94 0.32 -12.53
CA ILE A 576 -14.37 1.58 -11.99
C ILE A 576 -14.25 1.50 -10.45
N SER A 577 -15.30 1.04 -9.76
CA SER A 577 -15.30 0.88 -8.31
C SER A 577 -14.30 -0.17 -7.83
N ARG A 578 -14.04 -1.19 -8.65
CA ARG A 578 -12.99 -2.18 -8.41
C ARG A 578 -11.61 -1.55 -8.52
N VAL A 579 -11.33 -0.75 -9.56
CA VAL A 579 -10.07 0.00 -9.68
C VAL A 579 -9.82 0.86 -8.44
N ARG A 580 -10.85 1.60 -7.99
CA ARG A 580 -10.78 2.42 -6.78
C ARG A 580 -10.38 1.63 -5.52
N ARG A 581 -10.93 0.43 -5.32
CA ARG A 581 -10.61 -0.42 -4.15
C ARG A 581 -9.20 -1.00 -4.20
N MET A 582 -8.63 -1.19 -5.39
CA MET A 582 -7.31 -1.81 -5.59
C MET A 582 -6.16 -0.80 -5.60
N VAL A 583 -6.43 0.49 -5.43
CA VAL A 583 -5.38 1.51 -5.19
C VAL A 583 -4.53 1.09 -4.00
N GLY A 584 -3.21 1.07 -4.16
CA GLY A 584 -2.26 0.55 -3.18
C GLY A 584 -1.65 -0.80 -3.56
N GLU A 585 -2.33 -1.61 -4.38
CA GLU A 585 -1.89 -2.96 -4.77
C GLU A 585 -1.65 -3.05 -6.28
N ILE A 586 -0.39 -3.00 -6.72
CA ILE A 586 -0.05 -2.91 -8.16
C ILE A 586 -0.68 -4.03 -9.01
N PRO A 587 -0.53 -5.33 -8.67
CA PRO A 587 -1.07 -6.40 -9.51
C PRO A 587 -2.60 -6.35 -9.57
N ALA A 588 -3.25 -6.09 -8.44
CA ALA A 588 -4.70 -6.02 -8.36
C ALA A 588 -5.26 -4.79 -9.11
N TYR A 589 -4.58 -3.65 -9.01
CA TYR A 589 -4.93 -2.43 -9.73
C TYR A 589 -4.81 -2.61 -11.25
N ARG A 590 -3.71 -3.21 -11.72
CA ARG A 590 -3.53 -3.56 -13.13
C ARG A 590 -4.65 -4.46 -13.64
N ASN A 591 -4.95 -5.54 -12.92
CA ASN A 591 -6.03 -6.46 -13.29
C ASN A 591 -7.40 -5.76 -13.32
N ALA A 592 -7.63 -4.80 -12.41
CA ALA A 592 -8.86 -4.01 -12.40
C ALA A 592 -8.95 -3.07 -13.62
N LEU A 593 -7.85 -2.44 -14.04
CA LEU A 593 -7.79 -1.62 -15.25
C LEU A 593 -8.02 -2.47 -16.52
N GLU A 594 -7.41 -3.65 -16.61
CA GLU A 594 -7.64 -4.61 -17.71
C GLU A 594 -9.11 -5.06 -17.77
N ALA A 595 -9.77 -5.21 -16.62
CA ALA A 595 -11.21 -5.48 -16.58
C ALA A 595 -12.05 -4.32 -17.16
N VAL A 596 -11.67 -3.05 -16.92
CA VAL A 596 -12.33 -1.90 -17.55
C VAL A 596 -12.17 -1.93 -19.08
N ILE A 597 -10.95 -2.25 -19.58
CA ILE A 597 -10.70 -2.42 -21.02
C ILE A 597 -11.59 -3.52 -21.61
N LYS A 598 -11.76 -4.64 -20.91
CA LYS A 598 -12.57 -5.78 -21.37
C LYS A 598 -14.06 -5.42 -21.52
N VAL A 599 -14.58 -4.54 -20.67
CA VAL A 599 -15.99 -4.11 -20.73
C VAL A 599 -16.24 -3.16 -21.91
N GLN A 600 -15.26 -2.35 -22.32
CA GLN A 600 -15.40 -1.39 -23.43
C GLN A 600 -14.15 -1.30 -24.33
N PRO A 601 -13.81 -2.36 -25.08
CA PRO A 601 -12.52 -2.47 -25.79
C PRO A 601 -12.29 -1.41 -26.88
N GLU A 602 -13.37 -0.87 -27.46
CA GLU A 602 -13.33 0.13 -28.54
C GLU A 602 -13.52 1.57 -28.04
N SER A 603 -13.57 1.80 -26.73
CA SER A 603 -13.73 3.16 -26.17
C SER A 603 -12.41 3.93 -26.13
N PRO A 604 -12.42 5.28 -26.30
CA PRO A 604 -11.25 6.13 -26.03
C PRO A 604 -10.69 5.94 -24.61
N THR A 605 -11.58 5.65 -23.65
CA THR A 605 -11.25 5.27 -22.27
C THR A 605 -10.32 4.06 -22.21
N ALA A 606 -10.57 3.03 -23.02
CA ALA A 606 -9.75 1.82 -23.04
C ALA A 606 -8.36 2.06 -23.64
N GLU A 607 -8.25 2.92 -24.66
CA GLU A 607 -6.95 3.34 -25.21
C GLU A 607 -6.14 4.13 -24.18
N ALA A 608 -6.75 5.12 -23.52
CA ALA A 608 -6.10 5.89 -22.45
C ALA A 608 -5.66 5.00 -21.27
N ILE A 609 -6.45 3.98 -20.90
CA ILE A 609 -6.07 3.01 -19.85
C ILE A 609 -4.92 2.12 -20.31
N LYS A 610 -4.87 1.69 -21.59
CA LYS A 610 -3.73 0.92 -22.12
C LYS A 610 -2.44 1.72 -22.00
N ASP A 611 -2.47 2.99 -22.37
CA ASP A 611 -1.33 3.89 -22.21
C ASP A 611 -0.93 4.02 -20.72
N SER A 612 -1.89 4.02 -19.77
CA SER A 612 -1.59 4.09 -18.32
C SER A 612 -1.04 2.77 -17.78
N LEU A 613 -1.39 1.64 -18.39
CA LEU A 613 -0.81 0.34 -18.05
C LEU A 613 0.68 0.25 -18.42
N GLU A 614 1.13 0.97 -19.44
CA GLU A 614 2.57 1.07 -19.77
C GLU A 614 3.37 1.82 -18.68
N GLU A 615 2.70 2.62 -17.84
CA GLU A 615 3.30 3.39 -16.75
C GLU A 615 3.37 2.63 -15.41
N VAL A 616 2.82 1.40 -15.35
CA VAL A 616 2.82 0.56 -14.13
C VAL A 616 4.21 0.31 -13.53
N PRO A 617 5.30 0.09 -14.33
CA PRO A 617 6.65 0.01 -13.76
C PRO A 617 7.04 1.28 -12.99
N GLY A 618 6.52 2.45 -13.41
CA GLY A 618 6.69 3.72 -12.72
C GLY A 618 6.06 3.73 -11.34
N LEU A 619 4.85 3.21 -11.23
CA LEU A 619 4.18 3.06 -9.95
C LEU A 619 4.96 2.16 -8.99
N GLN A 620 5.55 1.06 -9.48
CA GLN A 620 6.41 0.19 -8.67
C GLN A 620 7.62 0.94 -8.11
N ALA A 621 8.24 1.77 -8.94
CA ALA A 621 9.37 2.60 -8.52
C ALA A 621 8.97 3.65 -7.46
N VAL A 622 7.78 4.25 -7.56
CA VAL A 622 7.27 5.19 -6.54
C VAL A 622 6.98 4.49 -5.21
N LEU A 623 6.40 3.29 -5.23
CA LEU A 623 6.18 2.54 -4.00
C LEU A 623 7.52 2.06 -3.39
N ALA A 624 8.47 1.64 -4.22
CA ALA A 624 9.82 1.31 -3.77
C ALA A 624 10.49 2.53 -3.12
N TRP A 625 10.32 3.73 -3.70
CA TRP A 625 10.78 4.98 -3.10
C TRP A 625 10.17 5.26 -1.73
N ASN A 626 8.86 5.08 -1.58
CA ASN A 626 8.20 5.30 -0.28
C ASN A 626 8.70 4.32 0.77
N SER A 627 8.86 3.03 0.40
CA SER A 627 9.43 2.02 1.29
C SER A 627 10.86 2.38 1.67
N PHE A 628 11.66 2.82 0.70
CA PHE A 628 13.04 3.27 0.88
C PHE A 628 13.14 4.46 1.86
N LEU A 629 12.27 5.46 1.73
CA LEU A 629 12.17 6.58 2.69
C LEU A 629 11.76 6.10 4.09
N GLY A 630 10.83 5.14 4.16
CA GLY A 630 10.31 4.59 5.42
C GLY A 630 11.39 3.99 6.32
N VAL A 631 12.40 3.34 5.72
CA VAL A 631 13.52 2.75 6.47
C VAL A 631 14.39 3.83 7.14
N TRP A 632 14.41 5.07 6.63
CA TRP A 632 15.48 6.04 6.93
C TRP A 632 15.02 7.39 7.47
N SER A 633 13.79 7.47 7.97
CA SER A 633 13.08 8.72 8.29
C SER A 633 13.57 9.53 9.51
N SER A 634 14.64 9.15 10.21
CA SER A 634 15.01 9.85 11.48
C SER A 634 16.47 10.25 11.72
N ASP A 635 17.47 9.75 10.99
CA ASP A 635 18.88 10.04 11.33
C ASP A 635 19.76 10.31 10.10
N GLY A 636 19.50 11.40 9.37
CA GLY A 636 20.29 11.81 8.21
C GLY A 636 21.69 12.32 8.56
N ALA A 637 21.81 13.11 9.63
CA ALA A 637 23.04 13.82 9.98
C ALA A 637 24.02 13.05 10.87
N GLN A 638 23.61 11.92 11.47
CA GLN A 638 24.36 11.25 12.55
C GLN A 638 24.66 9.79 12.23
N LEU A 639 25.07 9.51 10.98
CA LEU A 639 25.43 8.17 10.57
C LEU A 639 26.78 7.73 11.12
N SER A 640 26.82 6.55 11.73
CA SER A 640 28.09 5.85 11.92
C SER A 640 28.66 5.38 10.57
N PRO A 641 29.98 5.14 10.46
CA PRO A 641 30.57 4.70 9.20
C PRO A 641 29.97 3.38 8.68
N GLY A 642 29.68 2.43 9.58
CA GLY A 642 29.02 1.17 9.22
C GLY A 642 27.58 1.36 8.75
N GLN A 643 26.81 2.24 9.40
CA GLN A 643 25.46 2.58 8.94
C GLN A 643 25.49 3.27 7.57
N ALA A 644 26.47 4.16 7.35
CA ALA A 644 26.67 4.80 6.06
C ALA A 644 27.02 3.78 4.96
N GLU A 645 27.87 2.79 5.24
CA GLU A 645 28.19 1.73 4.28
C GLU A 645 26.94 0.93 3.87
N VAL A 646 26.10 0.56 4.84
CA VAL A 646 24.81 -0.10 4.55
C VAL A 646 23.94 0.80 3.67
N ARG A 647 23.82 2.10 4.01
CA ARG A 647 23.05 3.06 3.19
C ARG A 647 23.61 3.21 1.79
N VAL A 648 24.93 3.24 1.61
CA VAL A 648 25.59 3.30 0.30
C VAL A 648 25.18 2.09 -0.54
N LYS A 649 25.29 0.88 0.00
CA LYS A 649 24.93 -0.36 -0.71
C LYS A 649 23.44 -0.37 -1.09
N THR A 650 22.54 -0.13 -0.13
CA THR A 650 21.09 -0.13 -0.41
C THR A 650 20.69 0.96 -1.40
N THR A 651 21.32 2.14 -1.33
CA THR A 651 21.06 3.25 -2.25
C THR A 651 21.57 2.99 -3.65
N GLN A 652 22.74 2.35 -3.79
CA GLN A 652 23.27 1.95 -5.09
C GLN A 652 22.34 0.94 -5.77
N SER A 653 21.93 -0.11 -5.06
CA SER A 653 20.96 -1.08 -5.58
C SER A 653 19.64 -0.41 -5.98
N PHE A 654 19.12 0.50 -5.14
CA PHE A 654 17.90 1.26 -5.47
C PHE A 654 18.06 2.13 -6.72
N LEU A 655 19.18 2.84 -6.88
CA LEU A 655 19.47 3.68 -8.04
C LEU A 655 19.63 2.85 -9.32
N GLU A 656 20.22 1.66 -9.23
CA GLU A 656 20.38 0.73 -10.35
C GLU A 656 19.04 0.18 -10.84
N GLU A 657 18.15 -0.17 -9.91
CA GLU A 657 16.81 -0.70 -10.20
C GLU A 657 15.82 0.38 -10.69
N ASN A 658 15.99 1.64 -10.27
CA ASN A 658 14.97 2.69 -10.45
C ASN A 658 15.44 3.91 -11.27
N GLN A 659 16.42 3.75 -12.16
CA GLN A 659 17.13 4.82 -12.89
C GLN A 659 16.26 5.91 -13.57
N ARG A 660 14.98 5.62 -13.85
CA ARG A 660 14.03 6.52 -14.53
C ARG A 660 13.29 7.47 -13.59
N LEU A 661 13.38 7.29 -12.27
CA LEU A 661 12.72 8.19 -11.32
C LEU A 661 13.34 9.60 -11.37
N PRO A 662 12.53 10.68 -11.35
CA PRO A 662 13.02 12.06 -11.41
C PRO A 662 13.74 12.51 -10.13
N ILE A 663 13.38 11.92 -9.00
CA ILE A 663 13.85 12.27 -7.65
C ILE A 663 15.25 11.73 -7.32
N LEU A 664 15.93 11.08 -8.27
CA LEU A 664 17.20 10.42 -8.00
C LEU A 664 18.40 11.37 -7.89
N ASP A 665 18.31 12.61 -8.34
CA ASP A 665 19.45 13.54 -8.31
C ASP A 665 19.82 13.97 -6.89
N ASP A 666 18.83 14.23 -6.05
CA ASP A 666 19.04 14.48 -4.61
C ASP A 666 19.63 13.25 -3.92
N LEU A 667 19.16 12.06 -4.30
CA LEU A 667 19.66 10.81 -3.76
C LEU A 667 21.10 10.51 -4.18
N ARG A 668 21.47 10.82 -5.44
CA ARG A 668 22.86 10.70 -5.93
C ARG A 668 23.80 11.65 -5.20
N THR A 669 23.33 12.85 -4.88
CA THR A 669 24.09 13.81 -4.08
C THR A 669 24.36 13.25 -2.69
N ARG A 670 23.31 12.76 -2.01
CA ARG A 670 23.43 12.13 -0.69
C ARG A 670 24.26 10.84 -0.68
N LEU A 671 24.23 10.09 -1.77
CA LEU A 671 25.06 8.90 -1.91
C LEU A 671 26.55 9.26 -1.78
N ARG A 672 26.99 10.38 -2.39
CA ARG A 672 28.38 10.85 -2.25
C ARG A 672 28.70 11.25 -0.82
N ASP A 673 27.76 11.88 -0.11
CA ASP A 673 27.92 12.20 1.31
C ASP A 673 28.09 10.93 2.14
N TRP A 674 27.25 9.92 1.93
CA TRP A 674 27.33 8.65 2.65
C TRP A 674 28.60 7.86 2.32
N GLN A 675 29.07 7.91 1.07
CA GLN A 675 30.37 7.32 0.68
C GLN A 675 31.54 7.99 1.42
N ALA A 676 31.50 9.31 1.60
CA ALA A 676 32.49 10.02 2.40
C ALA A 676 32.41 9.60 3.88
N ILE A 677 31.19 9.46 4.43
CA ILE A 677 31.00 9.01 5.82
C ILE A 677 31.47 7.57 6.02
N SER A 678 31.21 6.66 5.08
CA SER A 678 31.65 5.26 5.18
C SER A 678 33.17 5.14 5.17
N ALA A 679 33.87 6.04 4.47
CA ALA A 679 35.34 6.10 4.44
C ALA A 679 35.99 6.48 5.80
N ARG A 680 35.19 6.89 6.81
CA ARG A 680 35.66 7.19 8.17
C ARG A 680 35.96 5.94 9.02
N GLY A 681 35.40 4.77 8.67
CA GLY A 681 35.42 3.54 9.49
C GLY A 681 36.82 2.98 9.76
N SER A 682 37.00 2.15 10.78
CA SER A 682 38.28 1.76 11.42
C SER A 682 39.18 0.77 10.66
N GLY A 683 39.00 0.59 9.34
CA GLY A 683 39.86 -0.27 8.53
C GLY A 683 41.29 0.27 8.36
N SER A 684 42.21 -0.58 7.86
CA SER A 684 43.57 -0.17 7.46
C SER A 684 43.58 0.89 6.34
N SER A 685 42.45 1.07 5.66
CA SER A 685 42.15 2.08 4.64
C SER A 685 41.42 3.31 5.18
N SER A 686 41.17 3.38 6.49
CA SER A 686 40.44 4.49 7.11
C SER A 686 41.13 5.83 6.83
N ALA A 687 40.32 6.85 6.62
CA ALA A 687 40.83 8.21 6.43
C ALA A 687 41.74 8.63 7.60
N THR A 688 41.35 8.31 8.85
CA THR A 688 42.10 8.69 10.05
C THR A 688 43.41 7.91 10.24
N GLN A 689 43.51 6.67 9.77
CA GLN A 689 44.76 5.89 9.83
C GLN A 689 45.85 6.53 8.97
N ALA A 690 45.49 7.21 7.88
CA ALA A 690 46.45 7.95 7.05
C ALA A 690 47.13 9.09 7.84
N LEU A 691 46.38 9.80 8.71
CA LEU A 691 46.96 10.81 9.61
C LEU A 691 47.85 10.17 10.66
N ARG A 692 47.41 9.07 11.27
CA ARG A 692 48.22 8.37 12.28
C ARG A 692 49.55 7.89 11.70
N ARG A 693 49.55 7.29 10.50
CA ARG A 693 50.79 6.88 9.80
C ARG A 693 51.72 8.06 9.52
N MET A 694 51.18 9.21 9.10
CA MET A 694 51.98 10.42 8.92
C MET A 694 52.58 10.87 10.27
N TRP A 695 51.80 10.86 11.34
CA TRP A 695 52.26 11.28 12.66
C TRP A 695 53.23 10.30 13.32
N ASP A 696 53.14 9.01 12.99
CA ASP A 696 54.06 7.98 13.48
C ASP A 696 55.36 7.93 12.67
N ASN A 697 55.51 8.78 11.63
CA ASN A 697 56.77 8.99 10.95
C ASN A 697 57.83 9.52 11.93
N GLN A 698 59.04 8.95 11.85
CA GLN A 698 60.15 9.25 12.77
C GLN A 698 60.52 10.74 12.84
N PHE A 699 60.35 11.51 11.76
CA PHE A 699 60.68 12.94 11.73
C PHE A 699 59.57 13.84 12.27
N ILE A 700 58.37 13.29 12.44
CA ILE A 700 57.16 14.02 12.83
C ILE A 700 56.80 13.75 14.29
N GLY A 701 56.51 12.48 14.62
CA GLY A 701 56.14 12.07 15.99
C GLY A 701 57.12 11.09 16.62
N GLY A 702 58.22 10.76 15.95
CA GLY A 702 59.32 10.01 16.56
C GLY A 702 60.10 10.83 17.59
N PRO A 703 61.00 10.18 18.35
CA PRO A 703 61.83 10.84 19.36
C PRO A 703 62.89 11.72 18.69
N LEU A 704 62.50 12.95 18.38
CA LEU A 704 63.35 13.96 17.75
C LEU A 704 63.64 15.12 18.71
N TRP A 705 64.89 15.53 18.76
CA TRP A 705 65.36 16.65 19.57
C TRP A 705 65.71 17.83 18.66
N ARG A 706 65.54 19.05 19.16
CA ARG A 706 65.88 20.28 18.45
C ARG A 706 66.86 21.11 19.28
N VAL A 707 67.90 21.63 18.63
CA VAL A 707 68.75 22.71 19.14
C VAL A 707 68.56 23.93 18.24
N LYS A 708 67.85 24.93 18.75
CA LYS A 708 67.62 26.21 18.07
C LYS A 708 68.79 27.13 18.39
N THR A 709 69.47 27.60 17.35
CA THR A 709 70.61 28.52 17.45
C THR A 709 70.29 29.84 16.74
N THR A 710 71.21 30.80 16.78
CA THR A 710 71.13 32.03 15.99
C THR A 710 71.25 31.79 14.47
N SER A 711 71.90 30.70 14.04
CA SER A 711 72.07 30.37 12.62
C SER A 711 70.95 29.49 12.05
N GLY A 712 70.24 28.74 12.90
CA GLY A 712 69.15 27.86 12.48
C GLY A 712 68.75 26.84 13.54
N SER A 713 67.84 25.94 13.18
CA SER A 713 67.43 24.82 14.05
C SER A 713 68.05 23.51 13.55
N PHE A 714 68.76 22.83 14.45
CA PHE A 714 69.37 21.52 14.18
C PHE A 714 68.51 20.43 14.84
N TYR A 715 68.09 19.43 14.06
CA TYR A 715 67.28 18.30 14.53
C TYR A 715 68.12 17.03 14.68
N MET A 716 67.83 16.19 15.67
CA MET A 716 68.64 15.01 15.99
C MET A 716 67.84 13.90 16.67
N GLU A 717 68.27 12.65 16.52
CA GLU A 717 67.57 11.46 17.06
C GLU A 717 67.80 11.23 18.57
N SER A 718 68.79 11.90 19.17
CA SER A 718 69.18 11.70 20.57
C SER A 718 69.34 13.01 21.31
N GLU A 719 69.09 13.01 22.61
CA GLU A 719 69.19 14.20 23.45
C GLU A 719 70.61 14.78 23.37
N PRO A 720 70.76 16.08 23.05
CA PRO A 720 72.08 16.68 22.94
C PRO A 720 72.72 16.82 24.32
N SER A 721 73.97 16.35 24.46
CA SER A 721 74.77 16.43 25.69
C SER A 721 75.29 17.86 26.01
N ILE A 722 74.42 18.87 25.93
CA ILE A 722 74.78 20.31 26.06
C ILE A 722 75.29 20.63 27.48
N LEU A 723 74.83 19.89 28.48
CA LEU A 723 75.11 20.17 29.89
C LEU A 723 76.54 19.85 30.33
N GLN A 724 77.38 19.21 29.49
CA GLN A 724 78.71 18.74 29.89
C GLN A 724 79.89 19.53 29.29
N SER A 725 79.68 20.51 28.40
CA SER A 725 80.76 21.28 27.75
C SER A 725 80.82 22.75 28.17
N ASN A 726 82.04 23.27 28.34
CA ASN A 726 82.32 24.61 28.86
C ASN A 726 82.29 25.73 27.80
N ASP A 727 82.26 25.44 26.48
CA ASP A 727 82.27 26.54 25.47
C ASP A 727 81.71 26.14 24.07
N ARG A 728 82.12 24.98 23.54
CA ARG A 728 81.67 24.44 22.25
C ARG A 728 81.28 22.98 22.37
N PHE A 729 80.25 22.56 21.65
CA PHE A 729 79.86 21.16 21.57
C PHE A 729 79.55 20.77 20.13
N THR A 730 79.79 19.50 19.81
CA THR A 730 79.47 18.96 18.48
C THR A 730 78.09 18.35 18.54
N VAL A 731 77.23 18.76 17.63
CA VAL A 731 75.89 18.20 17.45
C VAL A 731 75.92 17.28 16.24
N ARG A 732 75.46 16.04 16.41
CA ARG A 732 75.13 15.16 15.29
C ARG A 732 73.68 15.45 14.90
N PHE A 733 73.48 16.17 13.80
CA PHE A 733 72.16 16.56 13.34
C PHE A 733 71.79 15.81 12.06
N LEU A 734 70.51 15.73 11.77
CA LEU A 734 69.98 15.13 10.55
C LEU A 734 70.22 16.05 9.36
N SER A 735 70.99 15.58 8.38
CA SER A 735 71.31 16.30 7.16
C SER A 735 70.30 16.08 6.05
N ASP A 736 69.50 15.01 6.10
CA ASP A 736 68.41 14.72 5.16
C ASP A 736 67.23 13.98 5.82
N GLN A 737 66.14 13.82 5.06
CA GLN A 737 64.93 13.08 5.49
C GLN A 737 65.05 11.55 5.36
N ASN A 738 66.21 11.02 4.98
CA ASN A 738 66.48 9.59 4.92
C ASN A 738 67.25 9.09 6.16
N GLY A 739 67.52 9.97 7.12
CA GLY A 739 68.30 9.66 8.32
C GLY A 739 69.80 9.90 8.16
N GLY A 740 70.23 10.55 7.08
CA GLY A 740 71.59 11.07 6.94
C GLY A 740 71.92 12.00 8.10
N THR A 741 73.15 11.91 8.62
CA THR A 741 73.59 12.77 9.73
C THR A 741 74.92 13.47 9.42
N GLU A 742 75.04 14.70 9.88
CA GLU A 742 76.24 15.52 9.82
C GLU A 742 76.64 16.03 11.20
N LEU A 743 77.90 16.44 11.34
CA LEU A 743 78.44 16.97 12.60
C LEU A 743 78.65 18.47 12.46
N GLU A 744 78.00 19.26 13.32
CA GLU A 744 78.19 20.71 13.36
C GLU A 744 78.71 21.17 14.73
N ARG A 745 79.60 22.16 14.73
CA ARG A 745 80.19 22.72 15.96
C ARG A 745 79.42 23.96 16.41
N VAL A 746 78.57 23.80 17.42
CA VAL A 746 77.73 24.87 17.96
C VAL A 746 78.40 25.54 19.17
N GLN A 747 78.35 26.88 19.22
CA GLN A 747 78.78 27.65 20.40
C GLN A 747 77.66 27.68 21.43
N ARG A 748 77.97 27.45 22.71
CA ARG A 748 76.96 27.41 23.78
C ARG A 748 76.13 28.70 23.84
N ASP A 749 76.77 29.85 23.68
CA ASP A 749 76.13 31.17 23.72
C ASP A 749 75.21 31.44 22.51
N SER A 750 75.34 30.66 21.43
CA SER A 750 74.46 30.76 20.26
C SER A 750 73.17 29.95 20.41
N VAL A 751 73.06 29.08 21.43
CA VAL A 751 71.89 28.22 21.66
C VAL A 751 70.78 29.03 22.32
N LEU A 752 69.69 29.21 21.58
CA LEU A 752 68.48 29.90 22.06
C LEU A 752 67.56 28.95 22.82
N GLN A 753 67.46 27.69 22.38
CA GLN A 753 66.58 26.69 22.98
C GLN A 753 67.09 25.27 22.66
N SER A 754 66.93 24.35 23.60
CA SER A 754 67.15 22.92 23.37
C SER A 754 66.09 22.08 24.10
N GLY A 755 65.66 20.99 23.48
CA GLY A 755 64.69 20.05 24.04
C GLY A 755 64.06 19.18 22.94
N ASN A 756 62.95 18.52 23.25
CA ASN A 756 62.14 17.82 22.25
C ASN A 756 61.78 18.78 21.11
N ALA A 757 61.79 18.25 19.89
CA ALA A 757 61.36 19.00 18.73
C ALA A 757 59.88 19.41 18.90
N PRO A 758 59.51 20.65 18.58
CA PRO A 758 58.17 21.18 18.89
C PRO A 758 57.04 20.43 18.17
N GLN A 759 57.34 19.78 17.03
CA GLN A 759 56.36 18.96 16.31
C GLN A 759 55.89 17.74 17.11
N ILE A 760 56.69 17.24 18.06
CA ILE A 760 56.29 16.10 18.90
C ILE A 760 55.12 16.50 19.81
N GLY A 761 55.26 17.62 20.52
CA GLY A 761 54.18 18.16 21.35
C GLY A 761 52.94 18.57 20.53
N LEU A 762 53.16 19.03 19.29
CA LEU A 762 52.06 19.26 18.35
C LEU A 762 51.36 17.94 18.00
N VAL A 763 52.08 16.88 17.62
CA VAL A 763 51.51 15.57 17.29
C VAL A 763 50.72 14.99 18.46
N ASP A 764 51.20 15.10 19.70
CA ASP A 764 50.46 14.67 20.89
C ASP A 764 49.13 15.44 21.02
N SER A 765 49.17 16.75 20.78
CA SER A 765 47.97 17.60 20.78
C SER A 765 47.00 17.19 19.66
N LEU A 766 47.50 16.89 18.45
CA LEU A 766 46.69 16.43 17.33
C LEU A 766 46.09 15.04 17.59
N LYS A 767 46.85 14.11 18.17
CA LYS A 767 46.38 12.78 18.59
C LYS A 767 45.26 12.90 19.63
N SER A 768 45.40 13.80 20.61
CA SER A 768 44.36 14.10 21.60
C SER A 768 43.10 14.72 20.98
N VAL A 769 43.26 15.63 20.01
CA VAL A 769 42.12 16.17 19.26
C VAL A 769 41.41 15.07 18.47
N LEU A 770 42.17 14.22 17.77
CA LEU A 770 41.64 13.15 16.93
C LEU A 770 40.96 12.04 17.76
N SER A 771 41.45 11.74 18.96
CA SER A 771 40.85 10.72 19.84
C SER A 771 39.42 11.06 20.24
N ARG A 772 39.01 12.35 20.17
CA ARG A 772 37.61 12.77 20.39
C ARG A 772 36.64 12.12 19.39
N LEU A 773 37.10 11.66 18.22
CA LEU A 773 36.28 10.87 17.28
C LEU A 773 35.87 9.51 17.87
N ASN A 774 36.75 8.88 18.65
CA ASN A 774 36.48 7.57 19.25
C ASN A 774 35.51 7.67 20.44
N ASP A 775 35.50 8.80 21.14
CA ASP A 775 34.62 9.06 22.27
C ASP A 775 33.14 9.20 21.86
N TYR A 776 32.86 9.36 20.56
CA TYR A 776 31.51 9.41 19.98
C TYR A 776 30.68 8.16 20.32
N ALA A 777 31.31 6.98 20.41
CA ALA A 777 30.62 5.74 20.73
C ALA A 777 30.20 5.62 22.22
N ARG A 778 30.78 6.44 23.11
CA ARG A 778 30.69 6.21 24.56
C ARG A 778 29.79 7.17 25.33
N ASN A 779 29.43 8.35 24.80
CA ASN A 779 28.67 9.33 25.57
C ASN A 779 27.56 10.06 24.77
N PRO A 780 26.28 9.72 24.97
CA PRO A 780 25.22 10.17 24.09
C PRO A 780 24.73 11.62 24.28
N VAL A 781 24.58 12.25 25.45
CA VAL A 781 23.45 13.22 25.54
C VAL A 781 23.77 14.74 25.40
N ALA A 782 24.99 15.25 25.62
CA ALA A 782 25.18 16.72 25.72
C ALA A 782 26.26 17.37 24.82
N GLU A 783 27.26 16.63 24.33
CA GLU A 783 28.33 17.20 23.49
C GLU A 783 28.24 16.87 22.00
N ARG A 784 27.10 16.29 21.55
CA ARG A 784 26.94 15.77 20.18
C ARG A 784 27.25 16.78 19.07
N GLN A 785 26.84 18.06 19.18
CA GLN A 785 27.11 19.05 18.13
C GLN A 785 28.57 19.53 18.07
N LYS A 786 29.30 19.50 19.19
CA LYS A 786 30.71 19.96 19.26
C LYS A 786 31.71 18.88 18.80
N ARG A 787 31.25 17.64 18.61
CA ARG A 787 32.10 16.47 18.29
C ARG A 787 31.87 15.93 16.87
N ASN A 788 31.31 16.74 15.98
CA ASN A 788 31.15 16.38 14.58
C ASN A 788 32.51 16.44 13.84
N TRP A 789 32.64 15.62 12.80
CA TRP A 789 33.85 15.46 11.99
C TRP A 789 34.46 16.80 11.56
N GLU A 790 33.62 17.72 11.09
CA GLU A 790 33.97 19.04 10.58
C GLU A 790 34.69 19.87 11.65
N ASN A 791 34.14 19.91 12.87
CA ASN A 791 34.72 20.65 13.99
C ASN A 791 36.06 20.06 14.44
N ILE A 792 36.18 18.73 14.44
CA ILE A 792 37.43 18.06 14.83
C ILE A 792 38.55 18.37 13.83
N PHE A 793 38.26 18.32 12.54
CA PHE A 793 39.25 18.64 11.51
C PHE A 793 39.58 20.15 11.47
N ALA A 794 38.61 21.03 11.73
CA ALA A 794 38.86 22.45 11.92
C ALA A 794 39.75 22.73 13.15
N ASP A 795 39.54 22.01 14.25
CA ASP A 795 40.38 22.10 15.45
C ASP A 795 41.80 21.59 15.17
N LEU A 796 41.96 20.50 14.41
CA LEU A 796 43.28 20.01 13.97
C LEU A 796 44.02 21.11 13.17
N LEU A 797 43.37 21.69 12.16
CA LEU A 797 43.95 22.77 11.35
C LEU A 797 44.32 23.99 12.19
N SER A 798 43.43 24.39 13.09
CA SER A 798 43.66 25.52 14.01
C SER A 798 44.84 25.26 14.95
N THR A 799 45.03 24.01 15.38
CA THR A 799 46.14 23.60 16.24
C THR A 799 47.47 23.70 15.48
N VAL A 800 47.53 23.23 14.23
CA VAL A 800 48.74 23.36 13.38
C VAL A 800 49.02 24.82 13.02
N LEU A 801 47.98 25.62 12.76
CA LEU A 801 48.12 27.04 12.43
C LEU A 801 48.64 27.87 13.62
N LYS A 802 48.34 27.48 14.87
CA LYS A 802 48.84 28.15 16.08
C LYS A 802 50.26 27.73 16.49
N ALA A 803 50.78 26.62 15.96
CA ALA A 803 52.07 26.05 16.31
C ALA A 803 53.26 26.78 15.64
N GLN A 804 53.46 28.06 15.95
CA GLN A 804 54.48 28.92 15.31
C GLN A 804 55.93 28.45 15.51
N GLU A 805 56.19 27.60 16.51
CA GLU A 805 57.52 27.04 16.77
C GLU A 805 57.90 25.88 15.84
N VAL A 806 56.94 25.29 15.12
CA VAL A 806 57.17 24.19 14.18
C VAL A 806 57.57 24.76 12.81
N ASP A 807 58.45 24.06 12.09
CA ASP A 807 58.90 24.48 10.75
C ASP A 807 57.71 24.75 9.81
N PRO A 808 57.69 25.90 9.09
CA PRO A 808 56.55 26.28 8.27
C PRO A 808 56.28 25.32 7.10
N ILE A 809 57.30 24.67 6.54
CA ILE A 809 57.12 23.67 5.46
C ILE A 809 56.32 22.49 6.00
N LEU A 810 56.74 21.96 7.17
CA LEU A 810 56.08 20.84 7.82
C LEU A 810 54.64 21.19 8.23
N ARG A 811 54.37 22.41 8.69
CA ARG A 811 53.01 22.87 9.01
C ARG A 811 52.09 22.87 7.79
N VAL A 812 52.57 23.36 6.64
CA VAL A 812 51.82 23.32 5.37
C VAL A 812 51.52 21.88 4.96
N GLU A 813 52.49 20.98 5.05
CA GLU A 813 52.32 19.56 4.73
C GLU A 813 51.27 18.90 5.65
N MET A 814 51.36 19.12 6.97
CA MET A 814 50.38 18.62 7.94
C MET A 814 48.98 19.14 7.65
N MET A 815 48.83 20.45 7.41
CA MET A 815 47.52 21.06 7.13
C MET A 815 46.91 20.50 5.85
N GLN A 816 47.72 20.31 4.81
CA GLN A 816 47.26 19.70 3.58
C GLN A 816 46.78 18.26 3.81
N LYS A 817 47.54 17.44 4.55
CA LYS A 817 47.12 16.07 4.85
C LYS A 817 45.84 16.03 5.69
N ILE A 818 45.70 16.94 6.66
CA ILE A 818 44.48 17.10 7.45
C ILE A 818 43.31 17.45 6.55
N ILE A 819 43.45 18.41 5.62
CA ILE A 819 42.38 18.75 4.67
C ILE A 819 42.05 17.56 3.77
N GLU A 820 43.04 16.89 3.18
CA GLU A 820 42.82 15.73 2.30
C GLU A 820 42.02 14.63 3.01
N VAL A 821 42.40 14.31 4.24
CA VAL A 821 41.73 13.30 5.06
C VAL A 821 40.34 13.77 5.50
N GLY A 822 40.21 15.02 5.93
CA GLY A 822 38.95 15.63 6.32
C GLY A 822 37.93 15.61 5.18
N SER A 823 38.38 16.00 3.98
CA SER A 823 37.59 16.01 2.75
C SER A 823 37.17 14.60 2.31
N ARG A 824 38.03 13.59 2.47
CA ARG A 824 37.66 12.19 2.19
C ARG A 824 36.57 11.68 3.12
N GLY A 825 36.53 12.16 4.36
CA GLY A 825 35.52 11.77 5.34
C GLY A 825 34.23 12.61 5.31
N SER A 826 34.22 13.76 4.64
CA SER A 826 33.06 14.65 4.61
C SER A 826 33.05 15.52 3.35
N LEU A 827 32.03 15.33 2.51
CA LEU A 827 31.84 16.16 1.32
C LEU A 827 31.54 17.63 1.67
N PRO A 828 30.69 17.97 2.68
CA PRO A 828 30.56 19.33 3.18
C PRO A 828 31.88 19.99 3.57
N PHE A 829 32.76 19.24 4.22
CA PHE A 829 34.10 19.72 4.56
C PHE A 829 34.94 19.94 3.29
N ALA A 830 34.91 18.99 2.35
CA ALA A 830 35.63 19.08 1.09
C ALA A 830 35.27 20.34 0.31
N GLU A 831 33.98 20.62 0.16
CA GLU A 831 33.49 21.80 -0.57
C GLU A 831 33.84 23.11 0.15
N ALA A 832 33.69 23.16 1.47
CA ALA A 832 33.94 24.38 2.24
C ALA A 832 35.43 24.72 2.36
N PHE A 833 36.32 23.72 2.32
CA PHE A 833 37.77 23.88 2.45
C PHE A 833 38.51 23.84 1.11
N GLU A 834 37.83 23.92 -0.04
CA GLU A 834 38.49 23.88 -1.36
C GLU A 834 39.46 25.07 -1.54
N ALA A 835 39.07 26.27 -1.10
CA ALA A 835 39.95 27.45 -1.13
C ALA A 835 41.21 27.29 -0.26
N HIS A 836 41.09 26.60 0.88
CA HIS A 836 42.22 26.29 1.76
C HIS A 836 43.16 25.28 1.11
N LYS A 837 42.60 24.27 0.45
CA LYS A 837 43.36 23.28 -0.32
C LYS A 837 44.12 23.95 -1.46
N ASP A 838 43.46 24.83 -2.22
CA ASP A 838 44.05 25.60 -3.32
C ASP A 838 45.18 26.51 -2.86
N ALA A 839 45.03 27.16 -1.71
CA ALA A 839 46.09 27.97 -1.11
C ALA A 839 47.36 27.14 -0.80
N LEU A 840 47.21 25.88 -0.39
CA LEU A 840 48.33 24.99 -0.07
C LEU A 840 48.95 24.36 -1.33
N THR A 841 48.15 24.06 -2.37
CA THR A 841 48.62 23.42 -3.60
C THR A 841 49.18 24.41 -4.62
N SER A 842 48.62 25.61 -4.71
CA SER A 842 49.02 26.64 -5.69
C SER A 842 50.17 27.53 -5.22
N SER A 843 50.70 27.27 -4.03
CA SER A 843 51.76 28.07 -3.41
C SER A 843 53.12 27.98 -4.11
N GLY A 844 53.31 26.98 -4.97
CA GLY A 844 54.62 26.67 -5.56
C GLY A 844 55.64 26.11 -4.55
N LEU A 845 55.18 25.71 -3.36
CA LEU A 845 56.01 25.09 -2.34
C LEU A 845 56.49 23.71 -2.84
N ASP A 846 57.80 23.53 -2.97
CA ASP A 846 58.37 22.19 -3.13
C ASP A 846 58.35 21.46 -1.79
N ARG A 847 57.70 20.30 -1.76
CA ARG A 847 57.46 19.50 -0.56
C ARG A 847 58.53 18.42 -0.37
N ILE A 848 59.32 18.16 -1.42
CA ILE A 848 60.43 17.21 -1.36
C ILE A 848 61.66 17.88 -0.73
N THR A 849 61.65 19.22 -0.64
CA THR A 849 62.73 20.00 -0.05
C THR A 849 63.02 19.57 1.39
N ASN A 850 64.30 19.38 1.67
CA ASN A 850 64.78 18.87 2.93
C ASN A 850 64.75 19.94 4.03
N TRP A 851 63.57 20.09 4.65
CA TRP A 851 63.32 21.04 5.73
C TRP A 851 64.12 20.78 7.01
N VAL A 852 64.71 19.59 7.17
CA VAL A 852 65.44 19.20 8.39
C VAL A 852 66.82 19.87 8.44
N ASN A 853 67.41 20.16 7.28
CA ASN A 853 68.70 20.85 7.19
C ASN A 853 68.51 22.38 7.26
N PRO A 854 69.08 23.07 8.26
CA PRO A 854 68.98 24.52 8.37
C PRO A 854 69.82 25.28 7.34
N GLU A 855 70.88 24.67 6.81
CA GLU A 855 71.85 25.33 5.92
C GLU A 855 71.46 25.26 4.44
N GLU A 856 70.50 24.40 4.11
CA GLU A 856 70.05 24.21 2.73
C GLU A 856 69.36 25.47 2.21
N LYS A 857 69.94 26.05 1.15
CA LYS A 857 69.47 27.31 0.56
C LYS A 857 68.03 27.19 0.05
N GLU A 858 67.73 26.07 -0.62
CA GLU A 858 66.40 25.79 -1.16
C GLU A 858 65.36 25.68 -0.04
N ALA A 859 65.66 24.95 1.04
CA ALA A 859 64.80 24.87 2.23
C ALA A 859 64.51 26.25 2.82
N ASN A 860 65.50 27.14 2.88
CA ASN A 860 65.31 28.51 3.36
C ASN A 860 64.41 29.37 2.44
N GLU A 861 64.45 29.16 1.13
CA GLU A 861 63.55 29.81 0.18
C GLU A 861 62.11 29.27 0.34
N GLN A 862 61.96 27.94 0.42
CA GLN A 862 60.68 27.27 0.63
C GLN A 862 60.04 27.63 1.99
N ARG A 863 60.83 27.80 3.06
CA ARG A 863 60.32 28.27 4.38
C ARG A 863 59.66 29.64 4.29
N LYS A 864 60.19 30.56 3.47
CA LYS A 864 59.58 31.90 3.26
C LYS A 864 58.26 31.81 2.50
N ILE A 865 58.21 30.94 1.48
CA ILE A 865 56.99 30.67 0.72
C ILE A 865 55.93 30.07 1.67
N ALA A 866 56.28 29.02 2.41
CA ALA A 866 55.39 28.38 3.37
C ALA A 866 54.88 29.36 4.44
N GLN A 867 55.75 30.22 4.98
CA GLN A 867 55.36 31.26 5.93
C GLN A 867 54.35 32.24 5.32
N THR A 868 54.58 32.67 4.07
CA THR A 868 53.66 33.57 3.34
C THR A 868 52.29 32.91 3.13
N VAL A 869 52.25 31.60 2.83
CA VAL A 869 51.01 30.84 2.69
C VAL A 869 50.26 30.76 4.02
N LEU A 870 50.96 30.51 5.13
CA LEU A 870 50.38 30.40 6.47
C LEU A 870 49.84 31.75 6.97
N GLU A 871 50.52 32.86 6.64
CA GLU A 871 50.08 34.22 6.99
C GLU A 871 48.83 34.66 6.20
N ASN A 872 48.74 34.24 4.93
CA ASN A 872 47.60 34.53 4.06
C ASN A 872 46.58 33.38 4.03
N PHE A 873 46.63 32.46 5.00
CA PHE A 873 45.79 31.28 5.01
C PHE A 873 44.31 31.68 5.22
N PRO A 874 43.36 31.15 4.44
CA PRO A 874 41.95 31.54 4.58
C PRO A 874 41.38 31.19 5.96
N SER A 875 40.36 31.93 6.40
CA SER A 875 39.70 31.75 7.70
C SER A 875 39.14 30.33 7.87
N ILE A 876 39.65 29.59 8.87
CA ILE A 876 39.18 28.23 9.19
C ILE A 876 37.77 28.29 9.80
N GLU A 877 37.46 29.31 10.60
CA GLU A 877 36.16 29.47 11.26
C GLU A 877 35.02 29.65 10.23
N ASP A 878 35.24 30.48 9.21
CA ASP A 878 34.25 30.73 8.17
C ASP A 878 33.97 29.47 7.33
N ALA A 879 35.01 28.73 6.94
CA ALA A 879 34.84 27.45 6.23
C ALA A 879 34.16 26.39 7.11
N THR A 880 34.45 26.36 8.42
CA THR A 880 33.78 25.44 9.34
C THR A 880 32.29 25.76 9.43
N LYS A 881 31.92 27.05 9.49
CA LYS A 881 30.52 27.49 9.50
C LYS A 881 29.81 27.15 8.19
N ASP A 882 30.48 27.28 7.05
CA ASP A 882 29.93 26.86 5.74
C ASP A 882 29.72 25.33 5.70
N ALA A 883 30.73 24.55 6.10
CA ALA A 883 30.65 23.08 6.18
C ALA A 883 29.49 22.62 7.07
N MET A 884 29.31 23.24 8.24
CA MET A 884 28.21 22.92 9.16
C MET A 884 26.84 23.29 8.57
N SER A 885 26.75 24.41 7.85
CA SER A 885 25.50 24.82 7.18
C SER A 885 25.13 23.85 6.06
N ARG A 886 26.12 23.34 5.31
CA ARG A 886 25.93 22.28 4.30
C ARG A 886 25.53 20.96 4.93
N LEU A 887 26.17 20.56 6.03
CA LEU A 887 25.83 19.34 6.78
C LEU A 887 24.38 19.36 7.29
N GLN A 888 23.89 20.52 7.76
CA GLN A 888 22.49 20.67 8.17
C GLN A 888 21.51 20.43 7.01
N ARG A 889 21.87 20.83 5.77
CA ARG A 889 21.05 20.55 4.58
C ARG A 889 21.04 19.06 4.23
N ILE A 890 22.11 18.33 4.48
CA ILE A 890 22.14 16.86 4.30
C ILE A 890 21.26 16.17 5.35
N GLY A 891 21.16 16.78 6.54
CA GLY A 891 20.30 16.30 7.62
C GLY A 891 18.79 16.42 7.35
N SER A 892 18.34 17.19 6.34
CA SER A 892 16.93 17.28 5.99
C SER A 892 16.41 15.96 5.41
N SER A 893 15.09 15.77 5.32
CA SER A 893 14.48 14.60 4.68
C SER A 893 14.93 14.46 3.21
N ILE A 894 15.09 13.22 2.72
CA ILE A 894 15.56 12.90 1.35
C ILE A 894 14.45 13.13 0.31
N GLY A 895 13.49 14.01 0.61
CA GLY A 895 12.22 14.18 -0.11
C GLY A 895 11.04 13.69 0.70
N GLU A 896 9.86 13.85 0.12
CA GLU A 896 8.57 13.50 0.72
C GLU A 896 8.07 12.14 0.18
N PRO A 897 7.31 11.37 0.99
CA PRO A 897 6.63 10.19 0.50
C PRO A 897 5.46 10.57 -0.42
N TYR A 898 5.33 9.87 -1.53
CA TYR A 898 4.24 10.03 -2.49
C TYR A 898 3.14 9.00 -2.19
N LEU A 899 2.18 9.35 -1.34
CA LEU A 899 1.13 8.43 -0.92
C LEU A 899 0.13 8.18 -2.05
N TRP A 900 0.04 6.94 -2.55
CA TRP A 900 -0.91 6.58 -3.58
C TRP A 900 -2.34 6.62 -3.04
N THR A 901 -3.08 7.68 -3.35
CA THR A 901 -4.40 7.97 -2.75
C THR A 901 -5.57 7.69 -3.69
N GLY A 902 -5.33 7.67 -5.01
CA GLY A 902 -6.39 7.45 -5.98
C GLY A 902 -5.87 7.29 -7.40
N TRP A 903 -6.75 7.58 -8.36
CA TRP A 903 -6.43 7.58 -9.77
C TRP A 903 -7.27 8.61 -10.54
N LEU A 904 -6.78 9.03 -11.70
CA LEU A 904 -7.46 9.99 -12.56
C LEU A 904 -8.59 9.33 -13.34
N HIS A 905 -9.80 9.83 -13.12
CA HIS A 905 -11.02 9.37 -13.75
C HIS A 905 -11.69 10.52 -14.51
N GLN A 906 -11.92 10.33 -15.80
CA GLN A 906 -12.74 11.17 -16.64
C GLN A 906 -14.18 10.68 -16.55
N GLU A 907 -15.05 11.54 -16.03
CA GLU A 907 -16.49 11.30 -16.00
C GLU A 907 -17.09 11.29 -17.42
N GLU A 908 -18.32 10.81 -17.56
CA GLU A 908 -19.04 10.83 -18.84
C GLU A 908 -19.25 12.25 -19.39
N THR A 909 -19.22 13.26 -18.52
CA THR A 909 -19.26 14.69 -18.87
C THR A 909 -17.97 15.20 -19.51
N GLY A 910 -16.91 14.39 -19.52
CA GLY A 910 -15.56 14.78 -19.92
C GLY A 910 -14.75 15.48 -18.82
N LYS A 911 -15.36 15.76 -17.65
CA LYS A 911 -14.69 16.37 -16.50
C LYS A 911 -13.74 15.38 -15.83
N TRP A 912 -12.52 15.83 -15.53
CA TRP A 912 -11.56 15.07 -14.76
C TRP A 912 -11.86 15.15 -13.26
N THR A 913 -11.76 14.01 -12.59
CA THR A 913 -11.85 13.86 -11.14
C THR A 913 -10.79 12.89 -10.64
N VAL A 914 -10.56 12.89 -9.32
CA VAL A 914 -9.73 11.88 -8.65
C VAL A 914 -10.64 10.90 -7.94
N ALA A 915 -10.58 9.64 -8.35
CA ALA A 915 -11.28 8.55 -7.68
C ALA A 915 -10.44 8.06 -6.48
N PHE A 916 -10.51 8.79 -5.36
CA PHE A 916 -9.79 8.48 -4.13
C PHE A 916 -10.24 7.15 -3.53
N ARG A 917 -9.31 6.26 -3.17
CA ARG A 917 -9.63 5.11 -2.31
C ARG A 917 -10.01 5.64 -0.93
N ASP A 918 -9.04 6.26 -0.28
CA ASP A 918 -9.13 6.92 1.01
C ASP A 918 -8.69 8.37 0.81
N ARG A 919 -9.53 9.33 1.24
CA ARG A 919 -9.18 10.75 1.11
C ARG A 919 -8.04 11.09 2.08
N PRO A 920 -6.98 11.78 1.63
CA PRO A 920 -5.91 12.20 2.52
C PRO A 920 -6.46 13.08 3.66
N PRO A 921 -5.94 12.95 4.90
CA PRO A 921 -6.48 13.65 6.06
C PRO A 921 -6.08 15.13 6.14
N ARG A 922 -5.05 15.55 5.39
CA ARG A 922 -4.42 16.88 5.48
C ARG A 922 -4.36 17.56 4.11
N GLN A 923 -4.17 18.88 4.16
CA GLN A 923 -3.85 19.67 3.00
C GLN A 923 -2.56 19.17 2.34
N GLY A 924 -2.52 19.22 1.01
CA GLY A 924 -1.32 18.83 0.27
C GLY A 924 -1.53 18.82 -1.24
N ASP A 925 -0.48 18.41 -1.93
CA ASP A 925 -0.41 18.45 -3.39
C ASP A 925 -0.73 17.10 -4.01
N LEU A 926 -1.41 17.12 -5.15
CA LEU A 926 -1.74 15.94 -5.93
C LEU A 926 -0.80 15.84 -7.12
N TRP A 927 -0.11 14.72 -7.22
CA TRP A 927 0.91 14.45 -8.21
C TRP A 927 0.54 13.23 -9.04
N VAL A 928 0.97 13.23 -10.29
CA VAL A 928 0.99 12.02 -11.13
C VAL A 928 2.39 11.81 -11.66
N LEU A 929 2.75 10.54 -11.88
CA LEU A 929 3.98 10.20 -12.59
C LEU A 929 3.67 10.10 -14.08
N VAL A 930 4.29 10.95 -14.90
CA VAL A 930 4.14 10.93 -16.36
C VAL A 930 5.34 10.25 -16.98
N ALA A 931 5.11 9.23 -17.80
CA ALA A 931 6.15 8.59 -18.58
C ALA A 931 6.17 9.11 -20.02
N PRO A 932 7.13 9.98 -20.39
CA PRO A 932 7.28 10.34 -21.80
C PRO A 932 7.71 9.10 -22.60
N LYS A 933 7.26 9.01 -23.87
CA LYS A 933 7.64 7.92 -24.80
C LYS A 933 9.16 7.77 -24.92
N THR A 934 9.88 8.88 -24.81
CA THR A 934 11.35 8.92 -24.74
C THR A 934 11.77 9.82 -23.58
N GLY A 935 12.54 9.28 -22.64
CA GLY A 935 13.12 10.05 -21.52
C GLY A 935 12.77 9.55 -20.10
N PRO A 936 13.28 10.27 -19.07
CA PRO A 936 13.01 9.97 -17.67
C PRO A 936 11.57 10.31 -17.30
N TRP A 937 11.04 9.62 -16.30
CA TRP A 937 9.73 9.93 -15.75
C TRP A 937 9.76 11.29 -15.04
N ARG A 938 8.61 11.94 -14.93
CA ARG A 938 8.48 13.22 -14.23
C ARG A 938 7.25 13.22 -13.34
N PHE A 939 7.40 13.70 -12.12
CA PHE A 939 6.25 14.03 -11.29
C PHE A 939 5.66 15.35 -11.79
N GLN A 940 4.36 15.34 -11.99
CA GLN A 940 3.60 16.51 -12.41
C GLN A 940 2.49 16.78 -11.42
N LYS A 941 2.49 17.98 -10.84
CA LYS A 941 1.39 18.46 -10.02
C LYS A 941 0.15 18.60 -10.90
N VAL A 942 -0.91 17.90 -10.53
CA VAL A 942 -2.22 17.91 -11.22
C VAL A 942 -3.29 18.63 -10.41
N GLY A 943 -3.01 18.95 -9.15
CA GLY A 943 -3.93 19.64 -8.28
C GLY A 943 -3.42 19.80 -6.87
N SER A 944 -4.32 20.23 -6.00
CA SER A 944 -4.13 20.34 -4.55
C SER A 944 -5.42 19.93 -3.85
N LEU A 945 -5.29 19.53 -2.59
CA LEU A 945 -6.38 19.22 -1.68
C LEU A 945 -6.37 20.25 -0.56
N ASP A 946 -7.38 21.10 -0.46
CA ASP A 946 -7.55 22.12 0.59
C ASP A 946 -8.91 21.90 1.26
N ASN A 947 -8.93 21.74 2.59
CA ASN A 947 -10.17 21.58 3.37
C ASN A 947 -11.17 20.54 2.82
N ARG A 948 -10.66 19.39 2.33
CA ARG A 948 -11.41 18.30 1.68
C ARG A 948 -12.01 18.63 0.31
N GLU A 949 -11.84 19.84 -0.20
CA GLU A 949 -12.08 20.19 -1.59
C GLU A 949 -10.81 19.95 -2.39
N PHE A 950 -10.93 19.22 -3.50
CA PHE A 950 -9.82 19.03 -4.42
C PHE A 950 -10.02 19.95 -5.62
N SER A 951 -8.95 20.62 -6.03
CA SER A 951 -8.91 21.36 -7.28
C SER A 951 -7.90 20.71 -8.21
N LEU A 952 -8.37 20.25 -9.38
CA LEU A 952 -7.48 19.79 -10.44
C LEU A 952 -7.09 20.98 -11.32
N ALA A 953 -5.80 21.26 -11.38
CA ALA A 953 -5.19 22.24 -12.25
C ALA A 953 -3.82 21.69 -12.67
N SER A 954 -3.70 21.20 -13.91
CA SER A 954 -2.41 20.86 -14.50
C SER A 954 -2.07 21.88 -15.58
N ILE A 955 -0.80 22.28 -15.60
CA ILE A 955 -0.22 23.09 -16.67
C ILE A 955 -0.07 22.26 -17.96
N ASN A 956 -0.04 20.93 -17.85
CA ASN A 956 0.16 20.01 -18.97
C ASN A 956 -1.06 19.11 -19.18
N PRO A 957 -1.72 19.18 -20.35
CA PRO A 957 -2.81 18.28 -20.71
C PRO A 957 -2.41 16.79 -20.69
N TYR A 958 -1.15 16.47 -21.01
CA TYR A 958 -0.66 15.08 -21.01
C TYR A 958 -0.64 14.45 -19.62
N ALA A 959 -0.73 15.23 -18.54
CA ALA A 959 -0.82 14.70 -17.18
C ALA A 959 -2.19 14.05 -16.91
N PHE A 960 -3.24 14.47 -17.63
CA PHE A 960 -4.59 13.95 -17.47
C PHE A 960 -4.84 12.73 -18.36
N GLN A 961 -4.83 11.55 -17.75
CA GLN A 961 -5.03 10.29 -18.46
C GLN A 961 -5.81 9.30 -17.61
N GLN A 962 -6.76 8.60 -18.24
CA GLN A 962 -7.65 7.67 -17.56
C GLN A 962 -6.85 6.49 -17.00
N GLY A 963 -7.03 6.22 -15.70
CA GLY A 963 -6.35 5.09 -15.07
C GLY A 963 -4.97 5.43 -14.51
N ARG A 964 -4.48 6.66 -14.67
CA ARG A 964 -3.19 7.07 -14.11
C ARG A 964 -3.28 7.19 -12.58
N PRO A 965 -2.35 6.57 -11.82
CA PRO A 965 -2.27 6.72 -10.37
C PRO A 965 -2.08 8.19 -9.94
N VAL A 966 -2.76 8.58 -8.88
CA VAL A 966 -2.62 9.89 -8.24
C VAL A 966 -1.99 9.71 -6.86
N PHE A 967 -0.91 10.42 -6.63
CA PHE A 967 -0.18 10.46 -5.38
C PHE A 967 -0.44 11.78 -4.65
N TRP A 968 -0.35 11.74 -3.33
CA TRP A 968 -0.47 12.89 -2.46
C TRP A 968 0.82 13.09 -1.66
N THR A 969 1.24 14.33 -1.49
CA THR A 969 2.34 14.73 -0.59
C THR A 969 1.83 15.80 0.38
N SER A 970 2.31 15.81 1.63
CA SER A 970 1.91 16.84 2.60
C SER A 970 2.55 18.18 2.28
N GLU A 971 1.80 19.27 2.47
CA GLU A 971 2.40 20.60 2.58
C GLU A 971 2.90 20.71 4.04
N ASP A 972 4.20 20.47 4.25
CA ASP A 972 4.86 20.56 5.58
C ASP A 972 5.16 22.02 5.99
#